data_AF-A0A3D0Z7L6-F1
#
_entry.id   AF-A0A3D0Z7L6-F1
#
_cell.length_a   1.000
_cell.length_b   1.000
_cell.length_c   1.000
_cell.angle_alpha   90.00
_cell.angle_beta   90.00
_cell.angle_gamma   90.00
#
_symmetry.space_group_name_H-M   'P 1'
#
loop_
_entity.id
_entity.type
_entity.pdbx_description
1 polymer ?
#
loop_
_entity_poly.entity_id
_entity_poly.type
_entity_poly.pdbx_seq_one_letter_code
_entity_poly.pdbx_strand_id
1 'polypeptide(L)'
;MSKWWCIVIAQLFILISCDDTLLNIPVVPPGNSQTTAAGNPPENIVASHGGKRRVTLSWDAVPGAAGYYIYRADSPLNTFTQCGETTEPTITFNNLQPGSTVYYRVSSVYEDGSVSRQSHYKTGSTIAQPIISDIVNITESSVDVTWYMENAFDTTYKDNLLYTVFCYKGTTEIAHIAIDGSALTENRVSFTGLGANTSYVYQVEAYLSNDQSNSEKSDAVDAATARRLRPGAPLNLTASRGTTSDSIALSFDLPEMVDIALGNNQYGLQPVYFVISRRVYSESGANDYQTICSYFGSNQEKAERTGGMFFGEYSSGETVSWIDTSIRNRGREYQYQVRSYVDNIEKIITSDVSKSDVTGWALSEGSINFSTPLYTLDQSGEYYESAALPLQFDFDSKGESYRYTLIETIEPINDGFALDPSAEIIRTIPGLSYEELRDYQAVMDLTKKTTEETLGRGVYSYTVNILLEDGTVVDDTIATIGKMRISEETNPVVVEDFAVEDGYADKFVIYWKKYSNTKYILRESFDRNTWTDVEVFDWDTVETPPEQGVYEVIEREPGIVRYFSMQPIREVNGLEKRGETVYAPAAQTLGIPALLPDSKTSYTTLAVHWEEAQKADTYRIKYKYSEGEWTVADTVKKENLDLDAAGNFKYSFEPDGYNDAAVSGREIRIMVEALNEGLREKIGSDDEIVCPSTGDIVTRLIGPAELNLAAGMAKSASNIEVSWNRVEGAGGYYVFRRQFSMDNTAEAGTETIVYYVPALTAPAIDITGKNLLVDSSNTKTDTGTVKATASYASSRYTLKDIAITDNEYSGVYNEHLEAYRNQQNDIVRGCPYRYFVVPVLSGEPLDSIEFTYIKDSANKNAAIESYSLANTRYSGAAALEKHGFTTGFGQNVIAAKGNYASSGGVNDGIAVRWDAPPLLAAAGFNPRYEVYRKAHDKTVWDKITSVDVPLYVDAPPERGVAYEYLIGISNQDDGGTASSQPKDSARFIDFCRAQKDDRNRAQMLGYMLDMVKMEIVSRDEQKEGGSFAEQVRWYSAGIKTSASSDYNWGIDGYTVYVMNRNIDDGWHEIADISSFPNQTNQSVMVTNKDGLLKVLRDYKHFFKVRSYVVKDDGEKIYCPDPPYTYSYRWGSDAYLMETDYVKWGARQISPEEFIKITSLYLADGLQKVNGNAWNTGFFGRSANAGGNYGSSGKVEASSNFGVTSWNFIFSNFKTDLQTRAGDRMTFITINGELWAGSGATNQYP
;
A
#
# COMPACT_ATOMS: atom_id res chain seq x y z
N MET A 1 43.36 25.46 54.73
CA MET A 1 43.32 25.91 53.32
C MET A 1 43.68 24.81 52.31
N SER A 2 43.95 23.56 52.72
CA SER A 2 44.29 22.44 51.81
C SER A 2 43.11 21.92 50.97
N LYS A 3 41.86 22.14 51.41
CA LYS A 3 40.66 21.78 50.63
C LYS A 3 40.39 22.69 49.42
N TRP A 4 40.92 23.91 49.40
CA TRP A 4 40.70 24.85 48.28
C TRP A 4 41.69 24.63 47.11
N TRP A 5 42.90 24.13 47.37
CA TRP A 5 43.93 23.94 46.33
C TRP A 5 43.79 22.62 45.56
N CYS A 6 43.29 21.54 46.17
CA CYS A 6 42.88 20.35 45.42
C CYS A 6 41.71 20.63 44.48
N ILE A 7 40.85 21.61 44.81
CA ILE A 7 39.79 22.10 43.94
C ILE A 7 40.37 22.92 42.78
N VAL A 8 41.43 23.70 42.98
CA VAL A 8 42.06 24.52 41.91
C VAL A 8 42.90 23.69 40.93
N ILE A 9 43.62 22.64 41.37
CA ILE A 9 44.34 21.73 40.44
C ILE A 9 43.36 20.81 39.69
N ALA A 10 42.29 20.35 40.35
CA ALA A 10 41.18 19.69 39.66
C ALA A 10 40.50 20.66 38.68
N GLN A 11 40.29 21.93 39.05
CA GLN A 11 39.71 22.95 38.17
C GLN A 11 40.65 23.40 37.04
N LEU A 12 41.97 23.37 37.19
CA LEU A 12 42.92 23.68 36.10
C LEU A 12 42.99 22.56 35.05
N PHE A 13 42.81 21.30 35.47
CA PHE A 13 42.60 20.18 34.54
C PHE A 13 41.18 20.17 33.95
N ILE A 14 40.18 20.74 34.64
CA ILE A 14 38.82 20.96 34.12
C ILE A 14 38.74 22.21 33.19
N LEU A 15 39.64 23.20 33.32
CA LEU A 15 39.63 24.43 32.51
C LEU A 15 40.51 24.36 31.24
N ILE A 16 41.42 23.38 31.15
CA ILE A 16 42.00 22.96 29.85
C ILE A 16 41.08 21.90 29.18
N SER A 17 40.02 21.49 29.87
CA SER A 17 38.94 20.65 29.34
C SER A 17 37.56 21.31 29.41
N CYS A 18 37.47 22.65 29.34
CA CYS A 18 36.23 23.30 28.89
C CYS A 18 36.25 23.25 27.36
N ASP A 19 35.41 22.48 26.67
CA ASP A 19 34.02 22.16 26.98
C ASP A 19 33.70 20.77 27.58
N ASP A 20 32.68 20.82 28.45
CA ASP A 20 31.73 19.80 28.92
C ASP A 20 32.07 18.77 30.04
N THR A 21 31.82 19.27 31.26
CA THR A 21 31.08 18.71 32.41
C THR A 21 31.14 17.21 32.78
N LEU A 22 31.85 16.95 33.88
CA LEU A 22 31.73 15.80 34.79
C LEU A 22 31.70 16.36 36.24
N LEU A 23 30.69 16.17 37.10
CA LEU A 23 30.37 15.01 37.98
C LEU A 23 29.19 15.43 38.90
N ASN A 24 28.31 14.58 39.45
CA ASN A 24 28.62 13.44 40.32
C ASN A 24 27.43 12.46 40.48
N ILE A 25 27.80 11.19 40.64
CA ILE A 25 26.98 10.01 40.92
C ILE A 25 26.73 9.89 42.44
N PRO A 26 25.59 9.31 42.90
CA PRO A 26 25.72 8.07 43.67
C PRO A 26 24.67 6.98 43.35
N VAL A 27 25.19 5.87 42.81
CA VAL A 27 24.85 4.44 42.94
C VAL A 27 23.42 3.96 42.66
N VAL A 28 23.25 3.33 41.47
CA VAL A 28 22.37 2.18 41.19
C VAL A 28 23.19 1.20 40.28
N PRO A 29 23.00 -0.14 40.36
CA PRO A 29 23.96 -1.18 39.94
C PRO A 29 24.41 -1.20 38.46
N PRO A 30 25.50 -1.93 38.13
CA PRO A 30 26.52 -1.59 37.13
C PRO A 30 26.13 -1.82 35.66
N GLY A 31 26.66 -0.96 34.78
CA GLY A 31 26.55 -1.02 33.31
C GLY A 31 27.85 -0.69 32.55
N ASN A 32 27.69 -0.51 31.22
CA ASN A 32 28.47 0.28 30.23
C ASN A 32 29.84 -0.26 29.71
N SER A 33 30.43 0.05 28.51
CA SER A 33 30.07 0.74 27.23
C SER A 33 31.21 0.62 26.12
N GLN A 34 31.11 1.34 24.97
CA GLN A 34 31.61 1.18 23.55
C GLN A 34 33.06 1.46 23.06
N THR A 35 33.32 1.09 21.77
CA THR A 35 34.10 1.83 20.73
C THR A 35 33.26 2.62 19.74
N THR A 36 33.90 3.63 19.15
CA THR A 36 33.41 4.69 18.28
C THR A 36 33.77 4.44 16.81
N ALA A 37 32.88 3.76 16.10
CA ALA A 37 32.60 3.98 14.68
C ALA A 37 31.43 4.99 14.65
N ALA A 38 31.26 5.80 13.59
CA ALA A 38 30.05 6.60 13.43
C ALA A 38 28.85 5.68 13.69
N GLY A 39 28.17 5.92 14.81
CA GLY A 39 27.47 4.85 15.51
C GLY A 39 26.39 4.16 14.70
N ASN A 40 25.88 3.05 15.24
CA ASN A 40 24.64 2.48 14.72
C ASN A 40 23.48 3.33 15.22
N PRO A 41 22.61 3.88 14.36
CA PRO A 41 21.33 4.38 14.83
C PRO A 41 20.63 3.31 15.68
N PRO A 42 19.92 3.68 16.74
CA PRO A 42 19.01 2.78 17.42
C PRO A 42 17.99 2.13 16.49
N GLU A 43 17.70 0.87 16.76
CA GLU A 43 16.78 0.03 15.99
C GLU A 43 15.62 -0.44 16.88
N ASN A 44 14.59 -1.02 16.25
CA ASN A 44 13.34 -1.39 16.92
C ASN A 44 12.77 -0.27 17.78
N ILE A 45 12.90 0.97 17.30
CA ILE A 45 12.26 2.11 17.95
C ILE A 45 10.76 1.85 17.91
N VAL A 46 10.23 1.62 19.10
CA VAL A 46 8.81 1.65 19.41
C VAL A 46 8.56 2.96 20.13
N ALA A 47 7.55 3.68 19.70
CA ALA A 47 7.06 4.82 20.42
C ALA A 47 5.72 4.44 21.03
N SER A 48 5.50 4.80 22.29
CA SER A 48 4.20 4.60 22.91
C SER A 48 3.16 5.53 22.29
N HIS A 49 1.93 5.03 22.29
CA HIS A 49 0.74 5.75 21.84
C HIS A 49 -0.19 5.94 23.04
N GLY A 50 -0.69 7.16 23.25
CA GLY A 50 -1.71 7.45 24.25
C GLY A 50 -1.17 7.68 25.68
N GLY A 51 0.11 7.98 25.85
CA GLY A 51 0.64 8.40 27.16
C GLY A 51 0.24 9.85 27.51
N LYS A 52 -0.15 10.12 28.77
CA LYS A 52 -0.48 11.47 29.27
C LYS A 52 0.71 12.43 29.17
N ARG A 53 0.69 13.34 28.19
CA ARG A 53 1.79 14.29 27.90
C ARG A 53 3.16 13.62 27.85
N ARG A 54 3.17 12.33 27.53
CA ARG A 54 4.32 11.46 27.54
C ARG A 54 4.32 10.60 26.29
N VAL A 55 5.42 10.63 25.56
CA VAL A 55 5.76 9.58 24.61
C VAL A 55 6.99 8.89 25.17
N THR A 56 6.85 7.60 25.43
CA THR A 56 7.94 6.73 25.79
C THR A 56 8.43 6.09 24.51
N LEU A 57 9.60 6.49 24.09
CA LEU A 57 10.33 5.77 23.07
C LEU A 57 11.15 4.71 23.78
N SER A 58 11.09 3.51 23.26
CA SER A 58 11.98 2.43 23.62
C SER A 58 12.58 1.91 22.33
N TRP A 59 13.87 1.74 22.34
CA TRP A 59 14.61 1.11 21.28
C TRP A 59 15.52 0.10 21.92
N ASP A 60 16.16 -0.70 21.09
CA ASP A 60 17.15 -1.60 21.61
C ASP A 60 18.42 -0.82 21.94
N ALA A 61 19.01 -1.06 23.11
CA ALA A 61 20.23 -0.39 23.51
C ALA A 61 21.33 -0.59 22.47
N VAL A 62 21.75 0.50 21.82
CA VAL A 62 22.89 0.48 20.92
C VAL A 62 24.12 0.14 21.74
N PRO A 63 24.73 -1.04 21.52
CA PRO A 63 25.73 -1.58 22.43
C PRO A 63 26.93 -0.66 22.52
N GLY A 64 27.00 -0.08 23.71
CA GLY A 64 27.98 0.79 24.34
C GLY A 64 27.74 2.29 24.22
N ALA A 65 26.60 2.71 23.66
CA ALA A 65 26.25 4.11 23.55
C ALA A 65 26.46 4.74 24.93
N ALA A 66 27.21 5.83 25.01
CA ALA A 66 27.31 6.62 26.23
C ALA A 66 25.99 7.33 26.49
N GLY A 67 25.34 7.71 25.40
CA GLY A 67 23.95 8.11 25.40
C GLY A 67 23.36 8.04 24.01
N TYR A 68 22.21 8.65 23.82
CA TYR A 68 21.48 8.71 22.57
C TYR A 68 21.06 10.14 22.37
N TYR A 69 21.23 10.66 21.16
CA TYR A 69 20.60 11.89 20.72
C TYR A 69 19.29 11.53 20.04
N ILE A 70 18.17 11.98 20.58
CA ILE A 70 16.88 11.83 19.95
C ILE A 70 16.65 13.05 19.09
N TYR A 71 16.13 12.82 17.89
CA TYR A 71 15.70 13.85 16.97
C TYR A 71 14.20 13.79 16.79
N ARG A 72 13.59 14.96 16.64
CA ARG A 72 12.17 15.17 16.46
C ARG A 72 11.90 15.89 15.16
N ALA A 73 10.81 15.52 14.49
CA ALA A 73 10.20 16.33 13.45
C ALA A 73 8.67 16.29 13.59
N ASP A 74 8.02 17.35 13.10
CA ASP A 74 6.55 17.44 13.08
C ASP A 74 5.94 16.70 11.87
N SER A 75 6.76 16.31 10.89
CA SER A 75 6.39 15.52 9.70
C SER A 75 7.56 14.64 9.25
N PRO A 76 7.33 13.45 8.67
CA PRO A 76 8.40 12.56 8.22
C PRO A 76 9.20 13.13 7.03
N LEU A 77 8.68 14.17 6.37
CA LEU A 77 9.32 14.89 5.26
C LEU A 77 10.12 16.11 5.73
N ASN A 78 9.96 16.54 6.98
CA ASN A 78 10.67 17.69 7.55
C ASN A 78 12.06 17.29 8.06
N THR A 79 12.94 18.29 8.21
CA THR A 79 14.27 18.10 8.83
C THR A 79 14.13 17.78 10.32
N PHE A 80 14.77 16.70 10.76
CA PHE A 80 14.77 16.25 12.15
C PHE A 80 15.79 17.02 12.99
N THR A 81 15.36 17.60 14.10
CA THR A 81 16.21 18.38 15.03
C THR A 81 16.38 17.64 16.35
N GLN A 82 17.59 17.68 16.93
CA GLN A 82 17.85 17.00 18.19
C GLN A 82 17.00 17.62 19.32
N CYS A 83 16.26 16.79 20.04
CA CYS A 83 15.24 17.19 21.01
C CYS A 83 15.46 16.61 22.42
N GLY A 84 16.37 15.65 22.56
CA GLY A 84 16.69 15.08 23.86
C GLY A 84 17.90 14.18 23.79
N GLU A 85 18.36 13.80 24.97
CA GLU A 85 19.41 12.82 25.13
C GLU A 85 19.18 11.92 26.35
N THR A 86 19.66 10.69 26.31
CA THR A 86 19.53 9.73 27.41
C THR A 86 20.67 8.74 27.39
N THR A 87 21.01 8.15 28.53
CA THR A 87 21.95 7.03 28.62
C THR A 87 21.26 5.69 28.46
N GLU A 88 19.96 5.64 28.75
CA GLU A 88 19.14 4.45 28.68
C GLU A 88 18.55 4.29 27.27
N PRO A 89 18.26 3.05 26.83
CA PRO A 89 17.68 2.78 25.51
C PRO A 89 16.18 3.06 25.45
N THR A 90 15.71 3.79 26.44
CA THR A 90 14.39 4.34 26.48
C THR A 90 14.52 5.76 26.93
N ILE A 91 13.68 6.62 26.37
CA ILE A 91 13.47 7.92 26.92
C ILE A 91 11.99 8.16 26.96
N THR A 92 11.55 8.78 28.05
CA THR A 92 10.20 9.31 28.13
C THR A 92 10.27 10.81 27.99
N PHE A 93 9.74 11.31 26.88
CA PHE A 93 9.52 12.74 26.70
C PHE A 93 8.27 13.12 27.47
N ASN A 94 8.44 13.75 28.62
CA ASN A 94 7.37 14.33 29.42
C ASN A 94 7.10 15.78 29.00
N ASN A 95 6.01 16.38 29.49
CA ASN A 95 5.61 17.75 29.17
C ASN A 95 5.40 18.00 27.66
N LEU A 96 5.12 16.93 26.90
CA LEU A 96 4.71 17.07 25.51
C LEU A 96 3.33 17.70 25.44
N GLN A 97 3.02 18.33 24.31
CA GLN A 97 1.66 18.85 24.11
C GLN A 97 0.68 17.66 24.00
N PRO A 98 -0.48 17.73 24.66
CA PRO A 98 -1.54 16.76 24.45
C PRO A 98 -1.88 16.67 22.96
N GLY A 99 -2.10 15.46 22.45
CA GLY A 99 -2.53 15.23 21.07
C GLY A 99 -1.42 15.36 20.03
N SER A 100 -0.18 15.59 20.45
CA SER A 100 0.94 15.66 19.53
C SER A 100 1.22 14.28 18.91
N THR A 101 1.28 14.25 17.58
CA THR A 101 1.81 13.13 16.80
C THR A 101 3.16 13.54 16.30
N VAL A 102 4.18 12.81 16.71
CA VAL A 102 5.56 13.25 16.58
C VAL A 102 6.39 12.14 15.98
N TYR A 103 7.25 12.52 15.04
CA TYR A 103 8.17 11.62 14.38
C TYR A 103 9.51 11.70 15.10
N TYR A 104 9.96 10.57 15.60
CA TYR A 104 11.23 10.47 16.31
C TYR A 104 12.20 9.63 15.53
N ARG A 105 13.41 10.14 15.45
CA ARG A 105 14.58 9.34 15.12
C ARG A 105 15.51 9.38 16.30
N VAL A 106 16.38 8.40 16.40
CA VAL A 106 17.40 8.40 17.44
C VAL A 106 18.74 8.17 16.76
N SER A 107 19.77 8.82 17.29
CA SER A 107 21.15 8.47 17.07
C SER A 107 21.75 8.05 18.40
N SER A 108 22.68 7.13 18.38
CA SER A 108 23.53 6.81 19.52
C SER A 108 24.69 7.80 19.57
N VAL A 109 25.15 8.06 20.78
CA VAL A 109 26.20 8.99 21.15
C VAL A 109 27.18 8.22 21.99
N TYR A 110 28.44 8.45 21.73
CA TYR A 110 29.50 7.62 22.25
C TYR A 110 30.37 8.46 23.19
N GLU A 111 31.14 7.82 24.08
CA GLU A 111 31.94 8.54 25.09
C GLU A 111 33.00 9.49 24.51
N ASP A 112 33.30 9.39 23.20
CA ASP A 112 34.22 10.28 22.49
C ASP A 112 33.54 11.50 21.85
N GLY A 113 32.23 11.65 22.01
CA GLY A 113 31.42 12.72 21.42
C GLY A 113 30.92 12.46 20.00
N SER A 114 31.24 11.32 19.37
CA SER A 114 30.73 10.95 18.05
C SER A 114 29.27 10.54 18.10
N VAL A 115 28.59 10.74 16.97
CA VAL A 115 27.14 10.55 16.84
C VAL A 115 26.86 9.65 15.63
N SER A 116 25.94 8.70 15.80
CA SER A 116 25.47 7.88 14.69
C SER A 116 24.66 8.66 13.66
N ARG A 117 24.46 8.04 12.49
CA ARG A 117 23.34 8.38 11.62
C ARG A 117 22.03 8.26 12.38
N GLN A 118 20.99 8.97 11.95
CA GLN A 118 19.66 8.86 12.53
C GLN A 118 18.96 7.57 12.10
N SER A 119 18.18 6.98 12.99
CA SER A 119 17.34 5.81 12.73
C SER A 119 16.23 6.06 11.70
N HIS A 120 15.51 5.01 11.29
CA HIS A 120 14.18 5.21 10.69
C HIS A 120 13.27 5.94 11.69
N TYR A 121 12.38 6.78 11.16
CA TYR A 121 11.47 7.50 12.03
C TYR A 121 10.40 6.54 12.57
N LYS A 122 10.04 6.69 13.84
CA LYS A 122 8.85 6.09 14.41
C LYS A 122 7.86 7.17 14.82
N THR A 123 6.59 6.89 14.63
CA THR A 123 5.51 7.78 15.06
C THR A 123 5.15 7.43 16.50
N GLY A 124 5.26 8.41 17.40
CA GLY A 124 4.73 8.33 18.76
C GLY A 124 3.64 9.37 18.95
N SER A 125 2.69 9.08 19.84
CA SER A 125 1.61 10.02 20.11
C SER A 125 1.28 10.11 21.59
N THR A 126 1.11 11.33 22.10
CA THR A 126 0.51 11.54 23.42
C THR A 126 -0.99 11.34 23.33
N ILE A 127 -1.62 10.98 24.45
CA ILE A 127 -3.08 11.07 24.53
C ILE A 127 -3.49 12.52 24.27
N ALA A 128 -4.44 12.70 23.36
CA ALA A 128 -5.03 14.00 23.12
C ALA A 128 -5.76 14.46 24.38
N GLN A 129 -5.68 15.76 24.63
CA GLN A 129 -6.65 16.34 25.54
C GLN A 129 -8.01 16.13 24.88
N PRO A 130 -8.98 15.49 25.54
CA PRO A 130 -10.33 15.46 25.01
C PRO A 130 -10.80 16.90 24.96
N ILE A 131 -11.30 17.33 23.81
CA ILE A 131 -11.87 18.66 23.64
C ILE A 131 -13.35 18.45 23.51
N ILE A 132 -14.14 19.03 24.41
CA ILE A 132 -15.59 19.02 24.29
C ILE A 132 -15.93 19.76 23.00
N SER A 133 -16.37 18.99 22.03
CA SER A 133 -16.60 19.42 20.67
C SER A 133 -17.97 20.06 20.50
N ASP A 134 -18.93 19.68 21.35
CA ASP A 134 -20.26 20.27 21.40
C ASP A 134 -21.01 19.92 22.70
N ILE A 135 -21.97 20.76 23.12
CA ILE A 135 -22.92 20.47 24.20
C ILE A 135 -24.32 20.85 23.71
N VAL A 136 -25.16 19.83 23.47
CA VAL A 136 -26.40 19.96 22.69
C VAL A 136 -27.58 19.26 23.37
N ASN A 137 -28.78 19.37 22.77
CA ASN A 137 -30.02 18.75 23.24
C ASN A 137 -30.36 19.06 24.71
N ILE A 138 -30.17 20.34 25.08
CA ILE A 138 -30.47 20.85 26.42
C ILE A 138 -31.99 20.93 26.59
N THR A 139 -32.53 20.17 27.53
CA THR A 139 -33.93 20.23 27.96
C THR A 139 -34.04 20.76 29.39
N GLU A 140 -35.26 20.81 29.94
CA GLU A 140 -35.47 21.15 31.36
C GLU A 140 -34.78 20.18 32.33
N SER A 141 -34.39 18.96 31.89
CA SER A 141 -33.78 17.96 32.77
C SER A 141 -32.67 17.11 32.15
N SER A 142 -32.22 17.40 30.92
CA SER A 142 -31.20 16.61 30.23
C SER A 142 -30.30 17.44 29.32
N VAL A 143 -29.17 16.85 28.95
CA VAL A 143 -28.19 17.45 28.03
C VAL A 143 -27.28 16.36 27.45
N ASP A 144 -26.77 16.60 26.24
CA ASP A 144 -25.74 15.78 25.63
C ASP A 144 -24.40 16.49 25.57
N VAL A 145 -23.34 15.76 25.84
CA VAL A 145 -21.97 16.24 25.78
C VAL A 145 -21.20 15.38 24.79
N THR A 146 -20.54 16.01 23.83
CA THR A 146 -19.79 15.34 22.78
C THR A 146 -18.35 15.85 22.79
N TRP A 147 -17.37 14.97 22.54
CA TRP A 147 -15.95 15.33 22.53
C TRP A 147 -15.16 14.73 21.38
N TYR A 148 -14.04 15.38 21.06
CA TYR A 148 -13.11 14.99 20.01
C TYR A 148 -11.69 14.85 20.58
N MET A 149 -10.90 13.99 19.94
CA MET A 149 -9.49 13.78 20.24
C MET A 149 -8.69 13.71 18.95
N GLU A 150 -7.73 14.63 18.80
CA GLU A 150 -7.06 14.95 17.53
C GLU A 150 -6.30 13.79 16.88
N ASN A 151 -5.82 12.82 17.66
CA ASN A 151 -4.95 11.74 17.21
C ASN A 151 -5.39 10.35 17.69
N ALA A 152 -6.69 10.14 17.90
CA ALA A 152 -7.27 8.86 18.29
C ALA A 152 -7.79 8.07 17.06
N PHE A 153 -6.89 7.34 16.40
CA PHE A 153 -7.16 6.50 15.22
C PHE A 153 -6.90 5.01 15.50
N ASP A 154 -7.40 4.13 14.62
CA ASP A 154 -7.20 2.66 14.68
C ASP A 154 -5.71 2.27 14.70
N THR A 155 -4.84 3.11 14.12
CA THR A 155 -3.37 2.91 14.10
C THR A 155 -2.65 3.43 15.35
N THR A 156 -3.37 3.94 16.36
CA THR A 156 -2.80 4.58 17.56
C THR A 156 -3.27 3.89 18.85
N TYR A 157 -4.10 4.54 19.66
CA TYR A 157 -4.53 4.07 20.98
C TYR A 157 -6.06 4.06 21.14
N LYS A 158 -6.83 4.18 20.04
CA LYS A 158 -8.29 4.26 20.04
C LYS A 158 -8.96 3.06 20.73
N ASP A 159 -8.50 1.84 20.43
CA ASP A 159 -9.11 0.60 20.93
C ASP A 159 -8.93 0.39 22.45
N ASN A 160 -8.04 1.14 23.09
CA ASN A 160 -7.76 1.03 24.51
C ASN A 160 -8.32 2.21 25.31
N LEU A 161 -9.14 3.08 24.70
CA LEU A 161 -9.54 4.35 25.28
C LEU A 161 -10.80 4.21 26.14
N LEU A 162 -10.76 4.76 27.35
CA LEU A 162 -11.88 4.87 28.29
C LEU A 162 -12.13 6.34 28.61
N TYR A 163 -13.39 6.68 28.86
CA TYR A 163 -13.81 8.03 29.21
C TYR A 163 -14.55 8.07 30.54
N THR A 164 -14.42 9.18 31.28
CA THR A 164 -15.35 9.56 32.34
C THR A 164 -15.79 11.00 32.11
N VAL A 165 -17.09 11.21 31.94
CA VAL A 165 -17.66 12.55 31.75
C VAL A 165 -18.26 13.00 33.05
N PHE A 166 -17.90 14.20 33.51
CA PHE A 166 -18.34 14.81 34.76
C PHE A 166 -19.30 15.96 34.49
N CYS A 167 -20.31 16.09 35.34
CA CYS A 167 -21.25 17.21 35.39
C CYS A 167 -21.13 17.93 36.73
N TYR A 168 -20.89 19.25 36.68
CA TYR A 168 -20.75 20.10 37.86
C TYR A 168 -21.82 21.18 37.88
N LYS A 169 -22.31 21.48 39.09
CA LYS A 169 -23.11 22.68 39.38
C LYS A 169 -22.21 23.68 40.12
N GLY A 170 -21.78 24.74 39.42
CA GLY A 170 -20.70 25.60 39.92
C GLY A 170 -19.40 24.80 40.00
N THR A 171 -18.83 24.64 41.21
CA THR A 171 -17.62 23.84 41.45
C THR A 171 -17.89 22.47 42.08
N THR A 172 -19.17 22.13 42.33
CA THR A 172 -19.56 20.88 42.98
C THR A 172 -19.95 19.85 41.93
N GLU A 173 -19.27 18.70 41.91
CA GLU A 173 -19.64 17.55 41.09
C GLU A 173 -21.00 17.01 41.55
N ILE A 174 -21.91 16.76 40.60
CA ILE A 174 -23.25 16.22 40.90
C ILE A 174 -23.52 14.87 40.22
N ALA A 175 -22.79 14.55 39.16
CA ALA A 175 -22.88 13.27 38.45
C ALA A 175 -21.64 13.03 37.58
N HIS A 176 -21.31 11.77 37.31
CA HIS A 176 -20.36 11.37 36.28
C HIS A 176 -20.79 10.05 35.61
N ILE A 177 -20.31 9.81 34.39
CA ILE A 177 -20.59 8.61 33.61
C ILE A 177 -19.27 8.06 33.04
N ALA A 178 -18.94 6.82 33.37
CA ALA A 178 -17.80 6.10 32.81
C ALA A 178 -18.22 5.33 31.55
N ILE A 179 -17.38 5.35 30.52
CA ILE A 179 -17.72 4.87 29.17
C ILE A 179 -16.52 4.11 28.59
N ASP A 180 -16.77 2.95 28.00
CA ASP A 180 -15.79 2.24 27.19
C ASP A 180 -15.75 2.84 25.78
N GLY A 181 -14.67 3.57 25.48
CA GLY A 181 -14.51 4.26 24.20
C GLY A 181 -14.32 3.32 23.02
N SER A 182 -13.93 2.06 23.24
CA SER A 182 -13.83 1.05 22.18
C SER A 182 -15.20 0.55 21.70
N ALA A 183 -16.23 0.66 22.54
CA ALA A 183 -17.60 0.24 22.25
C ALA A 183 -18.49 1.38 21.74
N LEU A 184 -17.97 2.62 21.68
CA LEU A 184 -18.71 3.77 21.20
C LEU A 184 -18.70 3.83 19.68
N THR A 185 -19.89 3.88 19.09
CA THR A 185 -20.05 4.34 17.70
C THR A 185 -19.76 5.84 17.57
N GLU A 186 -19.94 6.60 18.65
CA GLU A 186 -19.60 8.02 18.74
C GLU A 186 -19.21 8.45 20.18
N ASN A 187 -18.23 9.35 20.31
CA ASN A 187 -17.80 9.99 21.56
C ASN A 187 -18.84 10.99 22.13
N ARG A 188 -19.98 10.47 22.61
CA ARG A 188 -21.12 11.23 23.14
C ARG A 188 -21.69 10.59 24.41
N VAL A 189 -22.19 11.42 25.34
CA VAL A 189 -22.95 10.96 26.53
C VAL A 189 -24.13 11.87 26.84
N SER A 190 -25.18 11.32 27.46
CA SER A 190 -26.37 12.07 27.91
C SER A 190 -26.48 12.07 29.44
N PHE A 191 -26.62 13.25 30.06
CA PHE A 191 -27.03 13.39 31.46
C PHE A 191 -28.53 13.61 31.55
N THR A 192 -29.19 12.99 32.54
CA THR A 192 -30.65 13.11 32.79
C THR A 192 -30.93 13.41 34.26
N GLY A 193 -32.11 13.95 34.57
CA GLY A 193 -32.51 14.30 35.95
C GLY A 193 -31.88 15.60 36.48
N LEU A 194 -31.41 16.47 35.60
CA LEU A 194 -30.86 17.78 35.96
C LEU A 194 -31.98 18.74 36.39
N GLY A 195 -31.67 19.68 37.28
CA GLY A 195 -32.61 20.72 37.69
C GLY A 195 -32.77 21.79 36.61
N ALA A 196 -34.02 22.16 36.30
CA ALA A 196 -34.35 23.18 35.31
C ALA A 196 -33.77 24.56 35.65
N ASN A 197 -33.53 25.37 34.61
CA ASN A 197 -33.00 26.75 34.71
C ASN A 197 -31.76 26.87 35.61
N THR A 198 -30.90 25.85 35.58
CA THR A 198 -29.67 25.78 36.38
C THR A 198 -28.49 25.64 35.42
N SER A 199 -27.44 26.43 35.64
CA SER A 199 -26.20 26.36 34.85
C SER A 199 -25.32 25.19 35.34
N TYR A 200 -24.80 24.43 34.38
CA TYR A 200 -23.89 23.30 34.59
C TYR A 200 -22.67 23.43 33.68
N VAL A 201 -21.53 22.94 34.14
CA VAL A 201 -20.31 22.79 33.34
C VAL A 201 -19.95 21.31 33.25
N TYR A 202 -19.38 20.93 32.12
CA TYR A 202 -19.00 19.55 31.82
C TYR A 202 -17.52 19.43 31.58
N GLN A 203 -16.96 18.30 31.98
CA GLN A 203 -15.56 17.98 31.76
C GLN A 203 -15.44 16.52 31.33
N VAL A 204 -14.68 16.25 30.28
CA VAL A 204 -14.38 14.89 29.84
C VAL A 204 -12.98 14.53 30.31
N GLU A 205 -12.86 13.38 30.95
CA GLU A 205 -11.58 12.75 31.29
C GLU A 205 -11.38 11.53 30.40
N ALA A 206 -10.23 11.45 29.73
CA ALA A 206 -9.85 10.34 28.86
C ALA A 206 -8.61 9.64 29.42
N TYR A 207 -8.62 8.31 29.45
CA TYR A 207 -7.52 7.48 29.94
C TYR A 207 -7.49 6.12 29.23
N LEU A 208 -6.38 5.39 29.31
CA LEU A 208 -6.26 4.07 28.70
C LEU A 208 -6.68 2.96 29.67
N SER A 209 -7.24 1.87 29.14
CA SER A 209 -7.69 0.69 29.90
C SER A 209 -6.59 0.06 30.75
N ASN A 210 -5.34 0.14 30.28
CA ASN A 210 -4.14 -0.37 30.95
C ASN A 210 -3.42 0.67 31.85
N ASP A 211 -3.84 1.94 31.88
CA ASP A 211 -3.23 3.00 32.70
C ASP A 211 -4.24 4.09 33.11
N GLN A 212 -5.21 3.73 33.95
CA GLN A 212 -6.30 4.61 34.42
C GLN A 212 -5.84 5.78 35.30
N SER A 213 -4.58 5.76 35.77
CA SER A 213 -4.01 6.81 36.63
C SER A 213 -3.49 8.03 35.85
N ASN A 214 -3.32 7.89 34.53
CA ASN A 214 -2.76 8.90 33.63
C ASN A 214 -3.80 9.37 32.61
N SER A 215 -4.66 10.29 33.04
CA SER A 215 -5.76 10.84 32.23
C SER A 215 -5.54 12.26 31.73
N GLU A 216 -6.01 12.60 30.53
CA GLU A 216 -6.15 14.01 30.12
C GLU A 216 -7.60 14.47 30.31
N LYS A 217 -7.76 15.73 30.73
CA LYS A 217 -9.07 16.33 30.98
C LYS A 217 -9.31 17.47 30.03
N SER A 218 -10.53 17.58 29.51
CA SER A 218 -10.97 18.77 28.82
C SER A 218 -10.98 19.96 29.77
N ASP A 219 -11.05 21.17 29.20
CA ASP A 219 -11.51 22.31 29.98
C ASP A 219 -12.94 22.03 30.49
N ALA A 220 -13.26 22.54 31.68
CA ALA A 220 -14.62 22.49 32.19
C ALA A 220 -15.41 23.62 31.53
N VAL A 221 -16.27 23.25 30.58
CA VAL A 221 -16.98 24.21 29.73
C VAL A 221 -18.49 24.02 29.84
N ASP A 222 -19.22 25.11 29.70
CA ASP A 222 -20.66 25.08 29.46
C ASP A 222 -20.94 25.12 27.95
N ALA A 223 -22.22 25.04 27.59
CA ALA A 223 -22.63 25.07 26.19
C ALA A 223 -22.21 26.36 25.44
N ALA A 224 -21.98 27.47 26.15
CA ALA A 224 -21.56 28.72 25.52
C ALA A 224 -20.06 28.77 25.19
N THR A 225 -19.25 27.85 25.73
CA THR A 225 -17.77 27.90 25.65
C THR A 225 -17.11 26.66 25.02
N ALA A 226 -17.90 25.68 24.56
CA ALA A 226 -17.42 24.50 23.83
C ALA A 226 -16.86 24.84 22.41
N ARG A 227 -15.95 24.01 21.87
CA ARG A 227 -15.19 24.28 20.62
C ARG A 227 -15.58 23.37 19.47
N ARG A 228 -15.94 23.92 18.31
CA ARG A 228 -16.46 23.13 17.18
C ARG A 228 -15.34 22.63 16.24
N LEU A 229 -14.70 21.51 16.61
CA LEU A 229 -13.56 20.96 15.86
C LEU A 229 -13.92 19.98 14.74
N ARG A 230 -15.12 19.40 14.80
CA ARG A 230 -15.64 18.50 13.76
C ARG A 230 -16.63 19.27 12.90
N PRO A 231 -16.55 19.17 11.57
CA PRO A 231 -17.53 19.82 10.72
C PRO A 231 -18.88 19.17 10.98
N GLY A 232 -19.88 20.01 11.20
CA GLY A 232 -21.26 19.54 11.24
C GLY A 232 -21.68 19.06 9.85
N ALA A 233 -22.60 18.12 9.80
CA ALA A 233 -23.31 17.84 8.56
C ALA A 233 -23.89 19.15 7.97
N PRO A 234 -24.04 19.22 6.64
CA PRO A 234 -24.79 20.31 6.02
C PRO A 234 -26.17 20.44 6.68
N LEU A 235 -26.50 21.66 7.10
CA LEU A 235 -27.72 21.94 7.83
C LEU A 235 -28.88 22.12 6.85
N ASN A 236 -30.08 21.72 7.23
CA ASN A 236 -31.28 21.85 6.37
C ASN A 236 -31.06 21.28 4.96
N LEU A 237 -30.34 20.16 4.86
CA LEU A 237 -30.10 19.50 3.57
C LEU A 237 -31.43 19.11 2.93
N THR A 238 -31.69 19.72 1.78
CA THR A 238 -32.84 19.45 0.94
C THR A 238 -32.36 19.01 -0.44
N ALA A 239 -33.13 18.14 -1.07
CA ALA A 239 -33.04 17.86 -2.48
C ALA A 239 -34.36 18.24 -3.11
N SER A 240 -34.30 18.78 -4.32
CA SER A 240 -35.50 19.08 -5.08
C SER A 240 -36.25 17.79 -5.42
N ARG A 241 -37.59 17.87 -5.37
CA ARG A 241 -38.50 16.76 -5.63
C ARG A 241 -39.49 17.19 -6.69
N GLY A 242 -39.25 16.72 -7.92
CA GLY A 242 -40.08 17.02 -9.06
C GLY A 242 -40.24 18.52 -9.36
N THR A 243 -39.19 19.33 -9.16
CA THR A 243 -39.21 20.77 -9.49
C THR A 243 -38.69 21.09 -10.88
N THR A 244 -37.99 20.15 -11.51
CA THR A 244 -37.51 20.20 -12.90
C THR A 244 -37.63 18.81 -13.52
N SER A 245 -37.63 18.72 -14.85
CA SER A 245 -37.78 17.46 -15.58
C SER A 245 -36.46 16.69 -15.77
N ASP A 246 -35.30 17.31 -15.57
CA ASP A 246 -34.00 16.76 -15.98
C ASP A 246 -32.85 16.97 -14.97
N SER A 247 -33.15 17.46 -13.77
CA SER A 247 -32.14 17.83 -12.80
C SER A 247 -32.62 17.68 -11.37
N ILE A 248 -31.68 17.58 -10.43
CA ILE A 248 -31.97 17.59 -8.99
C ILE A 248 -31.08 18.63 -8.33
N ALA A 249 -31.68 19.67 -7.76
CA ALA A 249 -30.98 20.68 -7.00
C ALA A 249 -30.87 20.24 -5.54
N LEU A 250 -29.65 20.15 -5.03
CA LEU A 250 -29.37 20.06 -3.60
C LEU A 250 -29.19 21.46 -3.05
N SER A 251 -29.77 21.73 -1.90
CA SER A 251 -29.58 22.98 -1.18
C SER A 251 -29.41 22.70 0.30
N PHE A 252 -28.46 23.38 0.93
CA PHE A 252 -28.20 23.25 2.34
C PHE A 252 -27.52 24.50 2.89
N ASP A 253 -27.75 24.74 4.17
CA ASP A 253 -27.10 25.80 4.89
C ASP A 253 -25.70 25.35 5.29
N LEU A 254 -24.73 26.22 5.03
CA LEU A 254 -23.36 26.01 5.44
C LEU A 254 -23.32 25.86 6.97
N PRO A 255 -22.78 24.74 7.50
CA PRO A 255 -22.59 24.59 8.93
C PRO A 255 -21.67 25.69 9.46
N GLU A 256 -21.59 25.81 10.78
CA GLU A 256 -20.59 26.71 11.34
C GLU A 256 -19.19 26.25 10.92
N MET A 257 -18.33 27.24 10.65
CA MET A 257 -16.91 27.01 10.46
C MET A 257 -16.35 26.24 11.65
N VAL A 258 -15.32 25.45 11.36
CA VAL A 258 -14.66 24.66 12.40
C VAL A 258 -13.44 25.38 12.91
N ASP A 259 -13.19 25.22 14.21
CA ASP A 259 -11.90 25.57 14.78
C ASP A 259 -10.88 24.49 14.37
N ILE A 260 -9.75 24.88 13.77
CA ILE A 260 -8.57 24.00 13.61
C ILE A 260 -7.49 24.44 14.60
N ALA A 261 -6.92 23.46 15.30
CA ALA A 261 -5.73 23.68 16.12
C ALA A 261 -4.52 24.06 15.24
N LEU A 262 -4.02 25.29 15.42
CA LEU A 262 -2.80 25.79 14.78
C LEU A 262 -1.54 25.58 15.66
N GLY A 263 -1.72 25.01 16.85
CA GLY A 263 -0.68 24.81 17.87
C GLY A 263 -0.75 25.82 19.02
N ASN A 264 -0.11 25.52 20.16
CA ASN A 264 -0.03 26.41 21.35
C ASN A 264 -1.39 26.95 21.87
N ASN A 265 -2.46 26.13 21.85
CA ASN A 265 -3.84 26.55 22.18
C ASN A 265 -4.39 27.70 21.31
N GLN A 266 -3.80 27.94 20.13
CA GLN A 266 -4.33 28.85 19.12
C GLN A 266 -5.18 28.06 18.13
N TYR A 267 -6.38 28.57 17.86
CA TYR A 267 -7.32 27.97 16.93
C TYR A 267 -7.64 28.98 15.83
N GLY A 268 -7.60 28.51 14.59
CA GLY A 268 -8.04 29.26 13.43
C GLY A 268 -9.36 28.71 12.94
N LEU A 269 -10.32 29.59 12.69
CA LEU A 269 -11.56 29.24 12.00
C LEU A 269 -11.24 28.86 10.56
N GLN A 270 -11.74 27.73 10.12
CA GLN A 270 -11.54 27.20 8.78
C GLN A 270 -12.87 26.84 8.13
N PRO A 271 -13.01 27.11 6.82
CA PRO A 271 -14.18 26.72 6.07
C PRO A 271 -14.23 25.21 5.88
N VAL A 272 -15.37 24.76 5.41
CA VAL A 272 -15.69 23.35 5.20
C VAL A 272 -16.01 23.17 3.72
N TYR A 273 -15.51 22.10 3.10
CA TYR A 273 -15.92 21.67 1.77
C TYR A 273 -16.76 20.40 1.87
N PHE A 274 -17.46 20.07 0.79
CA PHE A 274 -18.38 18.95 0.74
C PHE A 274 -18.00 17.99 -0.36
N VAL A 275 -18.20 16.71 -0.09
CA VAL A 275 -18.19 15.64 -1.08
C VAL A 275 -19.62 15.18 -1.23
N ILE A 276 -20.12 15.19 -2.47
CA ILE A 276 -21.49 14.80 -2.80
C ILE A 276 -21.42 13.45 -3.48
N SER A 277 -22.13 12.48 -2.89
CA SER A 277 -22.25 11.13 -3.41
C SER A 277 -23.71 10.79 -3.64
N ARG A 278 -23.99 9.91 -4.62
CA ARG A 278 -25.35 9.52 -4.98
C ARG A 278 -25.42 8.01 -5.20
N ARG A 279 -26.61 7.46 -4.93
CA ARG A 279 -27.05 6.14 -5.37
C ARG A 279 -28.51 6.16 -5.77
N VAL A 280 -28.94 5.19 -6.56
CA VAL A 280 -30.37 4.93 -6.78
C VAL A 280 -30.99 4.49 -5.45
N TYR A 281 -32.13 5.08 -5.10
CA TYR A 281 -32.82 4.75 -3.85
C TYR A 281 -33.31 3.30 -3.88
N SER A 282 -33.05 2.57 -2.79
CA SER A 282 -33.55 1.21 -2.56
C SER A 282 -33.79 1.03 -1.07
N GLU A 283 -34.87 0.33 -0.70
CA GLU A 283 -35.20 0.07 0.71
C GLU A 283 -34.14 -0.80 1.41
N SER A 284 -33.47 -1.68 0.66
CA SER A 284 -32.39 -2.55 1.17
C SER A 284 -31.04 -1.84 1.32
N GLY A 285 -30.87 -0.68 0.67
CA GLY A 285 -29.60 0.05 0.67
C GLY A 285 -28.44 -0.69 0.01
N ALA A 286 -28.71 -1.68 -0.85
CA ALA A 286 -27.72 -2.58 -1.44
C ALA A 286 -26.73 -1.90 -2.41
N ASN A 287 -27.07 -0.71 -2.92
CA ASN A 287 -26.25 0.03 -3.86
C ASN A 287 -25.18 0.87 -3.15
N ASP A 288 -23.94 0.76 -3.64
CA ASP A 288 -22.81 1.60 -3.20
C ASP A 288 -22.99 3.05 -3.63
N TYR A 289 -22.61 3.99 -2.76
CA TYR A 289 -22.57 5.41 -3.10
C TYR A 289 -21.41 5.71 -4.04
N GLN A 290 -21.69 6.41 -5.14
CA GLN A 290 -20.65 6.96 -6.01
C GLN A 290 -20.46 8.44 -5.71
N THR A 291 -19.22 8.88 -5.58
CA THR A 291 -18.87 10.30 -5.55
C THR A 291 -19.16 10.94 -6.91
N ILE A 292 -20.11 11.87 -6.95
CA ILE A 292 -20.46 12.65 -8.15
C ILE A 292 -19.87 14.06 -8.11
N CYS A 293 -19.53 14.56 -6.92
CA CYS A 293 -18.73 15.76 -6.76
C CYS A 293 -17.67 15.51 -5.68
N SER A 294 -16.40 15.49 -6.10
CA SER A 294 -15.25 15.24 -5.21
C SER A 294 -14.88 16.45 -4.36
N TYR A 295 -15.36 17.64 -4.73
CA TYR A 295 -15.09 18.88 -4.02
C TYR A 295 -16.15 19.93 -4.35
N PHE A 296 -16.89 20.37 -3.34
CA PHE A 296 -17.79 21.53 -3.40
C PHE A 296 -17.42 22.46 -2.24
N GLY A 297 -16.76 23.58 -2.51
CA GLY A 297 -16.11 24.39 -1.46
C GLY A 297 -15.87 25.85 -1.83
N SER A 298 -15.29 26.60 -0.89
CA SER A 298 -14.97 28.03 -1.04
C SER A 298 -13.55 28.31 -1.57
N ASN A 299 -12.74 27.28 -1.85
CA ASN A 299 -11.45 27.44 -2.52
C ASN A 299 -11.57 27.17 -4.03
N GLN A 300 -11.45 28.21 -4.84
CA GLN A 300 -11.58 28.15 -6.30
C GLN A 300 -10.44 27.35 -6.97
N GLU A 301 -9.18 27.57 -6.60
CA GLU A 301 -8.04 26.87 -7.19
C GLU A 301 -8.13 25.35 -6.96
N LYS A 302 -8.63 24.94 -5.79
CA LYS A 302 -8.84 23.54 -5.45
C LYS A 302 -9.99 22.92 -6.26
N ALA A 303 -11.08 23.66 -6.49
CA ALA A 303 -12.18 23.22 -7.36
C ALA A 303 -11.68 22.97 -8.79
N GLU A 304 -10.96 23.92 -9.38
CA GLU A 304 -10.41 23.81 -10.73
C GLU A 304 -9.44 22.62 -10.88
N ARG A 305 -8.57 22.39 -9.89
CA ARG A 305 -7.62 21.26 -9.89
C ARG A 305 -8.30 19.89 -9.77
N THR A 306 -9.43 19.82 -9.07
CA THR A 306 -10.11 18.55 -8.75
C THR A 306 -11.30 18.23 -9.66
N GLY A 307 -11.66 19.14 -10.58
CA GLY A 307 -12.91 19.05 -11.33
C GLY A 307 -14.16 19.26 -10.46
N GLY A 308 -13.98 19.88 -9.28
CA GLY A 308 -15.04 20.20 -8.33
C GLY A 308 -15.73 21.53 -8.65
N MET A 309 -16.59 21.97 -7.74
CA MET A 309 -17.36 23.21 -7.84
C MET A 309 -17.03 24.21 -6.74
N PHE A 310 -17.03 25.49 -7.11
CA PHE A 310 -16.78 26.63 -6.23
C PHE A 310 -18.08 27.39 -5.98
N PHE A 311 -18.41 27.68 -4.70
CA PHE A 311 -19.66 28.35 -4.33
C PHE A 311 -19.49 29.79 -3.82
N GLY A 312 -18.28 30.36 -3.81
CA GLY A 312 -18.03 31.70 -3.28
C GLY A 312 -17.31 31.71 -1.93
N GLU A 313 -17.41 32.84 -1.22
CA GLU A 313 -16.87 32.97 0.14
C GLU A 313 -17.69 32.14 1.14
N TYR A 314 -17.05 31.65 2.19
CA TYR A 314 -17.72 30.82 3.19
C TYR A 314 -18.34 31.68 4.29
N SER A 315 -19.67 31.70 4.38
CA SER A 315 -20.41 32.34 5.46
C SER A 315 -21.32 31.33 6.17
N SER A 316 -21.11 31.10 7.47
CA SER A 316 -21.90 30.13 8.24
C SER A 316 -23.38 30.50 8.27
N GLY A 317 -24.24 29.51 8.03
CA GLY A 317 -25.69 29.69 7.89
C GLY A 317 -26.15 30.22 6.54
N GLU A 318 -25.23 30.54 5.61
CA GLU A 318 -25.60 30.86 4.23
C GLU A 318 -26.04 29.60 3.49
N THR A 319 -27.11 29.70 2.71
CA THR A 319 -27.60 28.60 1.87
C THR A 319 -26.80 28.53 0.59
N VAL A 320 -26.22 27.36 0.31
CA VAL A 320 -25.55 27.06 -0.96
C VAL A 320 -26.35 26.03 -1.74
N SER A 321 -26.18 26.02 -3.05
CA SER A 321 -26.88 25.09 -3.94
C SER A 321 -25.93 24.41 -4.92
N TRP A 322 -26.21 23.14 -5.19
CA TRP A 322 -25.49 22.31 -6.16
C TRP A 322 -26.52 21.58 -7.02
N ILE A 323 -26.31 21.49 -8.34
CA ILE A 323 -27.29 20.90 -9.26
C ILE A 323 -26.71 19.65 -9.90
N ASP A 324 -27.42 18.54 -9.74
CA ASP A 324 -27.18 17.31 -10.49
C ASP A 324 -27.83 17.42 -11.87
N THR A 325 -27.02 17.61 -12.91
CA THR A 325 -27.45 17.65 -14.32
C THR A 325 -27.27 16.33 -15.06
N SER A 326 -26.83 15.29 -14.34
CA SER A 326 -26.61 13.95 -14.90
C SER A 326 -27.86 13.08 -14.89
N ILE A 327 -29.02 13.63 -14.51
CA ILE A 327 -30.29 12.91 -14.46
C ILE A 327 -30.78 12.64 -15.89
N ARG A 328 -31.21 11.41 -16.14
CA ARG A 328 -31.71 10.94 -17.45
C ARG A 328 -33.09 10.29 -17.37
N ASN A 329 -33.49 9.83 -16.19
CA ASN A 329 -34.75 9.12 -15.99
C ASN A 329 -35.69 9.94 -15.10
N ARG A 330 -36.80 10.40 -15.68
CA ARG A 330 -37.86 11.15 -14.97
C ARG A 330 -38.53 10.29 -13.90
N GLY A 331 -38.91 10.90 -12.77
CA GLY A 331 -39.57 10.23 -11.65
C GLY A 331 -38.71 9.23 -10.85
N ARG A 332 -37.45 8.96 -11.24
CA ARG A 332 -36.57 8.03 -10.51
C ARG A 332 -36.04 8.66 -9.22
N GLU A 333 -36.12 7.93 -8.11
CA GLU A 333 -35.65 8.37 -6.80
C GLU A 333 -34.16 8.08 -6.57
N TYR A 334 -33.47 9.10 -6.07
CA TYR A 334 -32.05 9.03 -5.72
C TYR A 334 -31.85 9.41 -4.27
N GLN A 335 -30.91 8.72 -3.62
CA GLN A 335 -30.41 9.12 -2.31
C GLN A 335 -29.06 9.80 -2.47
N TYR A 336 -28.97 11.03 -1.99
CA TYR A 336 -27.75 11.81 -1.94
C TYR A 336 -27.18 11.78 -0.54
N GLN A 337 -25.86 11.60 -0.46
CA GLN A 337 -25.08 11.79 0.75
C GLN A 337 -24.17 12.98 0.54
N VAL A 338 -24.32 13.99 1.39
CA VAL A 338 -23.42 15.14 1.42
C VAL A 338 -22.59 15.05 2.68
N ARG A 339 -21.30 14.80 2.51
CA ARG A 339 -20.35 14.71 3.63
C ARG A 339 -19.46 15.93 3.64
N SER A 340 -19.37 16.54 4.81
CA SER A 340 -18.57 17.72 5.05
C SER A 340 -17.16 17.35 5.52
N TYR A 341 -16.19 18.14 5.08
CA TYR A 341 -14.78 17.96 5.33
C TYR A 341 -14.17 19.32 5.61
N VAL A 342 -13.24 19.37 6.55
CA VAL A 342 -12.54 20.61 6.82
C VAL A 342 -11.65 20.98 5.63
N ASP A 343 -11.75 22.21 5.13
CA ASP A 343 -11.02 22.67 3.94
C ASP A 343 -9.59 23.11 4.29
N ASN A 344 -8.81 22.16 4.79
CA ASN A 344 -7.38 22.30 5.08
C ASN A 344 -6.55 21.52 4.04
N ILE A 345 -5.39 22.08 3.67
CA ILE A 345 -4.47 21.51 2.68
C ILE A 345 -3.66 20.32 3.27
N GLU A 346 -3.56 20.21 4.59
CA GLU A 346 -2.66 19.25 5.26
C GLU A 346 -3.36 18.08 5.96
N LYS A 347 -4.66 18.18 6.26
CA LYS A 347 -5.40 17.19 7.07
C LYS A 347 -6.82 16.97 6.54
N ILE A 348 -7.25 15.70 6.52
CA ILE A 348 -8.64 15.31 6.23
C ILE A 348 -9.36 15.09 7.56
N ILE A 349 -10.32 15.96 7.90
CA ILE A 349 -11.10 15.87 9.14
C ILE A 349 -12.59 15.76 8.75
N THR A 350 -13.21 14.63 9.07
CA THR A 350 -14.64 14.32 8.82
C THR A 350 -15.09 13.18 9.75
N SER A 351 -16.40 12.90 9.83
CA SER A 351 -16.97 11.79 10.60
C SER A 351 -18.37 11.41 10.10
N ASP A 352 -18.99 10.40 10.71
CA ASP A 352 -20.38 10.04 10.38
C ASP A 352 -21.42 11.08 10.81
N VAL A 353 -21.10 11.98 11.76
CA VAL A 353 -21.95 13.14 12.09
C VAL A 353 -21.69 14.34 11.18
N SER A 354 -20.69 14.24 10.31
CA SER A 354 -20.36 15.24 9.30
C SER A 354 -21.10 15.00 7.99
N LYS A 355 -21.95 13.98 7.90
CA LYS A 355 -22.75 13.67 6.72
C LYS A 355 -24.24 13.84 6.98
N SER A 356 -24.97 14.24 5.95
CA SER A 356 -26.42 14.18 5.91
C SER A 356 -26.84 13.47 4.63
N ASP A 357 -27.98 12.79 4.68
CA ASP A 357 -28.55 12.08 3.55
C ASP A 357 -29.92 12.69 3.23
N VAL A 358 -30.25 12.78 1.95
CA VAL A 358 -31.54 13.28 1.48
C VAL A 358 -31.99 12.53 0.23
N THR A 359 -33.30 12.44 0.02
CA THR A 359 -33.87 11.86 -1.20
C THR A 359 -34.47 12.93 -2.09
N GLY A 360 -34.19 12.82 -3.40
CA GLY A 360 -34.70 13.70 -4.44
C GLY A 360 -34.96 12.94 -5.75
N TRP A 361 -35.77 13.53 -6.61
CA TRP A 361 -36.14 13.00 -7.92
C TRP A 361 -36.50 14.13 -8.89
N ALA A 362 -36.33 13.91 -10.18
CA ALA A 362 -36.87 14.79 -11.23
C ALA A 362 -38.38 14.52 -11.44
N LEU A 363 -39.09 15.46 -12.07
CA LEU A 363 -40.54 15.40 -12.27
C LEU A 363 -40.92 14.13 -13.04
N SER A 364 -41.90 13.37 -12.53
CA SER A 364 -42.48 12.22 -13.22
C SER A 364 -43.03 12.61 -14.60
N GLU A 365 -43.15 11.66 -15.51
CA GLU A 365 -43.87 11.87 -16.76
C GLU A 365 -45.38 11.87 -16.52
N GLY A 366 -46.09 12.83 -17.11
CA GLY A 366 -47.55 12.91 -17.06
C GLY A 366 -48.17 12.65 -18.44
N SER A 367 -49.43 12.21 -18.45
CA SER A 367 -50.17 11.96 -19.68
C SER A 367 -51.63 12.40 -19.57
N ILE A 368 -52.22 12.82 -20.70
CA ILE A 368 -53.64 13.18 -20.79
C ILE A 368 -54.28 12.55 -22.03
N ASN A 369 -55.46 11.96 -21.85
CA ASN A 369 -56.25 11.34 -22.90
C ASN A 369 -57.73 11.73 -22.79
N PHE A 370 -58.48 11.57 -23.88
CA PHE A 370 -59.93 11.68 -23.86
C PHE A 370 -60.58 10.41 -23.30
N SER A 371 -61.65 10.56 -22.53
CA SER A 371 -62.59 9.46 -22.27
C SER A 371 -63.70 9.45 -23.33
N THR A 372 -64.54 8.41 -23.31
CA THR A 372 -65.74 8.36 -24.15
C THR A 372 -66.67 9.56 -23.83
N PRO A 373 -67.08 10.37 -24.83
CA PRO A 373 -68.03 11.43 -24.62
C PRO A 373 -69.40 10.90 -24.19
N LEU A 374 -70.07 11.63 -23.31
CA LEU A 374 -71.41 11.31 -22.81
C LEU A 374 -72.43 12.25 -23.45
N TYR A 375 -73.34 11.72 -24.26
CA TYR A 375 -74.34 12.51 -24.96
C TYR A 375 -75.75 12.38 -24.36
N THR A 376 -76.53 13.46 -24.43
CA THR A 376 -77.95 13.48 -24.07
C THR A 376 -78.80 13.74 -25.31
N LEU A 377 -79.82 12.91 -25.52
CA LEU A 377 -80.77 13.05 -26.64
C LEU A 377 -81.79 14.15 -26.37
N ASP A 378 -82.20 14.80 -27.46
CA ASP A 378 -83.36 15.69 -27.46
C ASP A 378 -84.68 14.90 -27.30
N GLN A 379 -85.81 15.61 -27.18
CA GLN A 379 -87.13 14.98 -27.04
C GLN A 379 -87.56 14.16 -28.27
N SER A 380 -86.93 14.35 -29.43
CA SER A 380 -87.25 13.64 -30.67
C SER A 380 -86.47 12.32 -30.80
N GLY A 381 -85.33 12.20 -30.12
CA GLY A 381 -84.39 11.10 -30.24
C GLY A 381 -83.55 11.13 -31.51
N GLU A 382 -83.64 12.19 -32.32
CA GLU A 382 -82.92 12.31 -33.59
C GLU A 382 -81.60 13.10 -33.45
N TYR A 383 -81.48 13.97 -32.43
CA TYR A 383 -80.30 14.81 -32.21
C TYR A 383 -79.83 14.77 -30.75
N TYR A 384 -78.53 15.00 -30.53
CA TYR A 384 -77.99 15.25 -29.19
C TYR A 384 -78.12 16.74 -28.85
N GLU A 385 -78.74 17.05 -27.70
CA GLU A 385 -78.90 18.41 -27.21
C GLU A 385 -77.72 18.87 -26.34
N SER A 386 -77.01 17.93 -25.71
CA SER A 386 -75.81 18.21 -24.90
C SER A 386 -74.78 17.08 -24.97
N ALA A 387 -73.52 17.42 -24.73
CA ALA A 387 -72.44 16.44 -24.51
C ALA A 387 -71.61 16.81 -23.28
N ALA A 388 -71.02 15.80 -22.63
CA ALA A 388 -69.96 15.98 -21.66
C ALA A 388 -68.74 15.18 -22.12
N LEU A 389 -67.57 15.80 -22.14
CA LEU A 389 -66.30 15.18 -22.53
C LEU A 389 -65.39 15.04 -21.32
N PRO A 390 -65.31 13.85 -20.68
CA PRO A 390 -64.40 13.62 -19.57
C PRO A 390 -62.96 13.46 -20.06
N LEU A 391 -62.00 13.93 -19.27
CA LEU A 391 -60.57 13.77 -19.53
C LEU A 391 -59.98 12.73 -18.55
N GLN A 392 -59.00 11.96 -19.03
CA GLN A 392 -58.21 11.05 -18.20
C GLN A 392 -56.80 11.60 -18.10
N PHE A 393 -56.46 12.17 -16.94
CA PHE A 393 -55.12 12.63 -16.61
C PHE A 393 -54.45 11.64 -15.66
N ASP A 394 -53.27 11.16 -16.04
CA ASP A 394 -52.43 10.28 -15.22
C ASP A 394 -51.07 10.93 -14.98
N PHE A 395 -50.68 11.01 -13.71
CA PHE A 395 -49.45 11.66 -13.26
C PHE A 395 -49.14 11.19 -11.84
N ASP A 396 -47.97 10.57 -11.67
CA ASP A 396 -47.46 10.20 -10.35
C ASP A 396 -46.79 11.42 -9.70
N SER A 397 -47.51 12.08 -8.79
CA SER A 397 -47.00 13.23 -8.04
C SER A 397 -45.99 12.85 -6.97
N LYS A 398 -45.83 11.56 -6.63
CA LYS A 398 -44.98 11.08 -5.54
C LYS A 398 -45.24 11.79 -4.20
N GLY A 399 -46.49 12.20 -3.99
CA GLY A 399 -46.92 12.90 -2.78
C GLY A 399 -46.63 14.40 -2.75
N GLU A 400 -46.03 14.98 -3.80
CA GLU A 400 -45.83 16.42 -3.92
C GLU A 400 -47.10 17.12 -4.44
N SER A 401 -47.28 18.39 -4.06
CA SER A 401 -48.46 19.19 -4.45
C SER A 401 -48.16 20.03 -5.68
N TYR A 402 -49.02 19.94 -6.69
CA TYR A 402 -48.92 20.68 -7.94
C TYR A 402 -50.23 21.40 -8.25
N ARG A 403 -50.12 22.45 -9.07
CA ARG A 403 -51.26 23.08 -9.73
C ARG A 403 -51.21 22.77 -11.20
N TYR A 404 -52.39 22.76 -11.81
CA TYR A 404 -52.52 22.47 -13.23
C TYR A 404 -53.20 23.63 -13.94
N THR A 405 -52.69 23.95 -15.12
CA THR A 405 -53.39 24.83 -16.06
C THR A 405 -53.85 23.98 -17.22
N LEU A 406 -55.16 23.86 -17.38
CA LEU A 406 -55.76 23.20 -18.53
C LEU A 406 -56.00 24.24 -19.63
N ILE A 407 -55.40 24.04 -20.79
CA ILE A 407 -55.59 24.85 -21.99
C ILE A 407 -56.48 24.04 -22.92
N GLU A 408 -57.71 24.51 -23.12
CA GLU A 408 -58.64 23.95 -24.11
C GLU A 408 -58.52 24.73 -25.40
N THR A 409 -58.15 24.03 -26.48
CA THR A 409 -58.15 24.56 -27.84
C THR A 409 -59.35 24.00 -28.58
N ILE A 410 -60.18 24.88 -29.14
CA ILE A 410 -61.45 24.52 -29.77
C ILE A 410 -61.52 25.13 -31.16
N GLU A 411 -61.81 24.30 -32.16
CA GLU A 411 -62.14 24.72 -33.52
C GLU A 411 -63.67 24.59 -33.71
N PRO A 412 -64.43 25.71 -33.75
CA PRO A 412 -65.89 25.70 -33.85
C PRO A 412 -66.39 25.10 -35.16
N ILE A 413 -67.56 24.46 -35.10
CA ILE A 413 -68.32 24.04 -36.28
C ILE A 413 -69.41 25.08 -36.55
N ASN A 414 -69.50 25.56 -37.80
CA ASN A 414 -70.51 26.53 -38.25
C ASN A 414 -71.87 25.85 -38.52
N ASP A 415 -72.95 26.65 -38.64
CA ASP A 415 -74.36 26.21 -38.85
C ASP A 415 -74.59 25.32 -40.09
N GLY A 416 -73.56 25.05 -40.89
CA GLY A 416 -73.56 24.22 -42.09
C GLY A 416 -72.62 23.01 -42.04
N PHE A 417 -72.31 22.48 -40.85
CA PHE A 417 -71.49 21.27 -40.62
C PHE A 417 -69.99 21.36 -41.00
N ALA A 418 -69.53 22.52 -41.48
CA ALA A 418 -68.13 22.79 -41.80
C ALA A 418 -67.42 23.53 -40.64
N LEU A 419 -66.14 23.22 -40.42
CA LEU A 419 -65.29 23.98 -39.47
C LEU A 419 -65.24 25.45 -39.87
N ASP A 420 -65.25 26.36 -38.90
CA ASP A 420 -64.91 27.76 -39.15
C ASP A 420 -63.38 27.89 -39.27
N PRO A 421 -62.83 28.17 -40.47
CA PRO A 421 -61.38 28.23 -40.67
C PRO A 421 -60.74 29.47 -40.02
N SER A 422 -61.51 30.36 -39.40
CA SER A 422 -61.09 31.70 -38.98
C SER A 422 -61.07 31.93 -37.46
N ALA A 423 -61.47 30.96 -36.63
CA ALA A 423 -61.67 31.19 -35.20
C ALA A 423 -61.24 29.99 -34.34
N GLU A 424 -59.94 29.85 -34.07
CA GLU A 424 -59.48 29.00 -32.97
C GLU A 424 -59.80 29.68 -31.64
N ILE A 425 -60.54 29.01 -30.77
CA ILE A 425 -60.89 29.49 -29.44
C ILE A 425 -59.97 28.79 -28.44
N ILE A 426 -59.20 29.58 -27.68
CA ILE A 426 -58.33 29.08 -26.62
C ILE A 426 -58.91 29.50 -25.28
N ARG A 427 -59.27 28.52 -24.45
CA ARG A 427 -59.72 28.74 -23.07
C ARG A 427 -58.64 28.24 -22.13
N THR A 428 -58.22 29.08 -21.19
CA THR A 428 -57.23 28.72 -20.17
C THR A 428 -57.93 28.64 -18.83
N ILE A 429 -57.83 27.48 -18.18
CA ILE A 429 -58.40 27.20 -16.87
C ILE A 429 -57.23 26.98 -15.91
N PRO A 430 -56.76 28.05 -15.23
CA PRO A 430 -55.63 27.98 -14.33
C PRO A 430 -56.05 27.50 -12.93
N GLY A 431 -55.09 26.96 -12.18
CA GLY A 431 -55.23 26.74 -10.74
C GLY A 431 -56.00 25.49 -10.33
N LEU A 432 -56.18 24.53 -11.25
CA LEU A 432 -56.84 23.25 -10.95
C LEU A 432 -55.98 22.42 -9.98
N SER A 433 -56.64 21.73 -9.05
CA SER A 433 -56.07 20.59 -8.30
C SER A 433 -56.04 19.32 -9.15
N TYR A 434 -55.32 18.29 -8.68
CA TYR A 434 -55.29 16.99 -9.35
C TYR A 434 -56.68 16.38 -9.43
N GLU A 435 -57.48 16.44 -8.36
CA GLU A 435 -58.85 15.92 -8.35
C GLU A 435 -59.77 16.69 -9.30
N GLU A 436 -59.68 18.02 -9.34
CA GLU A 436 -60.48 18.83 -10.26
C GLU A 436 -60.11 18.58 -11.72
N LEU A 437 -58.82 18.33 -12.03
CA LEU A 437 -58.37 17.98 -13.37
C LEU A 437 -58.78 16.55 -13.74
N ARG A 438 -58.64 15.60 -12.82
CA ARG A 438 -59.03 14.20 -13.01
C ARG A 438 -60.54 14.05 -13.21
N ASP A 439 -61.34 14.83 -12.48
CA ASP A 439 -62.79 14.80 -12.56
C ASP A 439 -63.32 15.84 -13.58
N TYR A 440 -62.42 16.49 -14.33
CA TYR A 440 -62.77 17.49 -15.33
C TYR A 440 -63.58 16.86 -16.46
N GLN A 441 -64.69 17.50 -16.78
CA GLN A 441 -65.45 17.22 -18.00
C GLN A 441 -65.92 18.53 -18.62
N ALA A 442 -65.65 18.70 -19.91
CA ALA A 442 -66.17 19.82 -20.67
C ALA A 442 -67.65 19.55 -21.01
N VAL A 443 -68.56 20.33 -20.43
CA VAL A 443 -70.01 20.24 -20.69
C VAL A 443 -70.39 21.23 -21.78
N MET A 444 -71.09 20.74 -22.81
CA MET A 444 -71.32 21.43 -24.07
C MET A 444 -72.81 21.46 -24.40
N ASP A 445 -73.32 22.64 -24.78
CA ASP A 445 -74.68 22.84 -25.27
C ASP A 445 -74.66 22.76 -26.79
N LEU A 446 -75.10 21.62 -27.33
CA LEU A 446 -75.05 21.34 -28.76
C LEU A 446 -76.17 22.04 -29.53
N THR A 447 -77.07 22.76 -28.85
CA THR A 447 -78.10 23.58 -29.51
C THR A 447 -77.61 24.99 -29.82
N LYS A 448 -76.42 25.38 -29.32
CA LYS A 448 -75.84 26.71 -29.47
C LYS A 448 -74.52 26.67 -30.25
N LYS A 449 -74.14 27.83 -30.80
CA LYS A 449 -72.81 28.04 -31.39
C LYS A 449 -71.74 28.05 -30.31
N THR A 450 -70.58 27.48 -30.63
CA THR A 450 -69.40 27.55 -29.76
C THR A 450 -68.84 28.96 -29.74
N THR A 451 -68.67 29.50 -28.54
CA THR A 451 -68.04 30.80 -28.26
C THR A 451 -67.07 30.65 -27.09
N GLU A 452 -66.32 31.69 -26.74
CA GLU A 452 -65.45 31.69 -25.55
C GLU A 452 -66.22 31.41 -24.24
N GLU A 453 -67.48 31.83 -24.17
CA GLU A 453 -68.34 31.70 -22.96
C GLU A 453 -69.25 30.45 -23.00
N THR A 454 -69.55 29.91 -24.19
CA THR A 454 -70.46 28.78 -24.35
C THR A 454 -69.79 27.68 -25.17
N LEU A 455 -69.46 26.56 -24.51
CA LEU A 455 -68.98 25.37 -25.19
C LEU A 455 -70.12 24.71 -25.98
N GLY A 456 -69.86 24.36 -27.24
CA GLY A 456 -70.84 23.80 -28.14
C GLY A 456 -70.19 22.85 -29.16
N ARG A 457 -70.66 22.87 -30.40
CA ARG A 457 -70.14 22.02 -31.49
C ARG A 457 -68.73 22.45 -31.91
N GLY A 458 -67.78 21.52 -31.91
CA GLY A 458 -66.39 21.86 -32.23
C GLY A 458 -65.45 20.65 -32.20
N VAL A 459 -64.20 20.90 -32.56
CA VAL A 459 -63.09 19.95 -32.40
C VAL A 459 -62.20 20.44 -31.25
N TYR A 460 -62.06 19.61 -30.22
CA TYR A 460 -61.45 19.92 -28.93
C TYR A 460 -60.08 19.25 -28.80
N SER A 461 -59.10 19.96 -28.27
CA SER A 461 -57.83 19.41 -27.80
C SER A 461 -57.41 20.10 -26.52
N TYR A 462 -56.62 19.41 -25.70
CA TYR A 462 -56.24 19.89 -24.38
C TYR A 462 -54.73 19.81 -24.17
N THR A 463 -54.16 20.84 -23.55
CA THR A 463 -52.80 20.82 -23.00
C THR A 463 -52.87 21.04 -21.50
N VAL A 464 -52.10 20.29 -20.74
CA VAL A 464 -51.94 20.45 -19.30
C VAL A 464 -50.53 20.96 -19.04
N ASN A 465 -50.45 22.12 -18.40
CA ASN A 465 -49.19 22.56 -17.82
C ASN A 465 -49.19 22.12 -16.34
N ILE A 466 -48.08 21.52 -15.90
CA ILE A 466 -47.81 21.23 -14.49
C ILE A 466 -47.03 22.42 -13.93
N LEU A 467 -47.55 22.98 -12.85
CA LEU A 467 -46.96 24.11 -12.16
C LEU A 467 -46.69 23.76 -10.71
N LEU A 468 -45.60 24.31 -10.15
CA LEU A 468 -45.41 24.37 -8.71
C LEU A 468 -46.49 25.26 -8.07
N GLU A 469 -46.66 25.16 -6.76
CA GLU A 469 -47.64 25.98 -6.02
C GLU A 469 -47.40 27.49 -6.16
N ASP A 470 -46.17 27.91 -6.41
CA ASP A 470 -45.81 29.32 -6.66
C ASP A 470 -46.14 29.81 -8.08
N GLY A 471 -46.65 28.93 -8.95
CA GLY A 471 -47.00 29.22 -10.34
C GLY A 471 -45.87 29.02 -11.35
N THR A 472 -44.71 28.50 -10.94
CA THR A 472 -43.63 28.16 -11.88
C THR A 472 -44.02 26.96 -12.73
N VAL A 473 -43.95 27.08 -14.05
CA VAL A 473 -44.21 25.97 -14.98
C VAL A 473 -43.03 25.00 -14.98
N VAL A 474 -43.30 23.73 -14.69
CA VAL A 474 -42.29 22.65 -14.64
C VAL A 474 -42.36 21.77 -15.87
N ASP A 475 -43.56 21.59 -16.44
CA ASP A 475 -43.79 20.86 -17.68
C ASP A 475 -45.00 21.45 -18.42
N ASP A 476 -44.82 21.84 -19.68
CA ASP A 476 -45.86 22.37 -20.57
C ASP A 476 -46.08 21.48 -21.81
N THR A 477 -45.49 20.29 -21.81
CA THR A 477 -45.46 19.41 -22.99
C THR A 477 -46.60 18.38 -23.01
N ILE A 478 -47.44 18.35 -21.98
CA ILE A 478 -48.49 17.32 -21.82
C ILE A 478 -49.73 17.73 -22.61
N ALA A 479 -49.94 17.12 -23.77
CA ALA A 479 -51.10 17.39 -24.62
C ALA A 479 -51.89 16.12 -24.94
N THR A 480 -53.20 16.26 -25.15
CA THR A 480 -54.08 15.17 -25.56
C THR A 480 -53.61 14.60 -26.87
N ILE A 481 -53.75 13.29 -26.99
CA ILE A 481 -53.38 12.57 -28.20
C ILE A 481 -54.52 12.73 -29.21
N GLY A 482 -54.30 13.60 -30.20
CA GLY A 482 -55.29 13.94 -31.22
C GLY A 482 -56.27 15.04 -30.79
N LYS A 483 -57.33 15.21 -31.57
CA LYS A 483 -58.43 16.14 -31.28
C LYS A 483 -59.76 15.38 -31.29
N MET A 484 -60.71 15.82 -30.49
CA MET A 484 -62.02 15.19 -30.34
C MET A 484 -63.14 16.06 -30.91
N ARG A 485 -63.92 15.54 -31.86
CA ARG A 485 -65.06 16.23 -32.47
C ARG A 485 -66.32 15.97 -31.67
N ILE A 486 -67.00 17.05 -31.28
CA ILE A 486 -68.30 16.99 -30.62
C ILE A 486 -69.36 17.69 -31.51
N SER A 487 -70.45 16.99 -31.81
CA SER A 487 -71.58 17.48 -32.61
C SER A 487 -72.93 16.92 -32.13
N GLU A 488 -74.03 17.49 -32.63
CA GLU A 488 -75.42 17.15 -32.34
C GLU A 488 -75.93 15.85 -33.01
N GLU A 489 -75.09 15.15 -33.77
CA GLU A 489 -75.54 14.04 -34.63
C GLU A 489 -75.61 12.71 -33.86
N THR A 490 -76.77 12.04 -33.88
CA THR A 490 -77.00 10.74 -33.19
C THR A 490 -76.39 9.52 -33.87
N ASN A 491 -75.94 9.65 -35.11
CA ASN A 491 -75.32 8.57 -35.88
C ASN A 491 -73.93 9.00 -36.40
N PRO A 492 -72.97 9.26 -35.50
CA PRO A 492 -71.62 9.63 -35.87
C PRO A 492 -70.90 8.41 -36.45
N VAL A 493 -70.12 8.62 -37.50
CA VAL A 493 -69.27 7.57 -38.07
C VAL A 493 -68.01 7.54 -37.19
N VAL A 494 -67.95 6.58 -36.26
CA VAL A 494 -66.88 6.47 -35.24
C VAL A 494 -66.07 5.18 -35.41
N VAL A 495 -64.85 5.18 -34.87
CA VAL A 495 -64.03 3.96 -34.70
C VAL A 495 -64.14 3.58 -33.22
N GLU A 496 -64.73 2.42 -32.93
CA GLU A 496 -64.72 1.84 -31.59
C GLU A 496 -63.56 0.85 -31.43
N ASP A 497 -63.11 0.67 -30.19
CA ASP A 497 -62.07 -0.29 -29.79
C ASP A 497 -60.74 -0.13 -30.57
N PHE A 498 -60.42 1.10 -30.98
CA PHE A 498 -59.14 1.39 -31.66
C PHE A 498 -57.99 1.27 -30.67
N ALA A 499 -57.17 0.24 -30.84
CA ALA A 499 -56.02 -0.04 -29.99
C ALA A 499 -54.80 -0.43 -30.82
N VAL A 500 -53.62 -0.11 -30.29
CA VAL A 500 -52.34 -0.50 -30.87
C VAL A 500 -51.61 -1.34 -29.84
N GLU A 501 -51.38 -2.60 -30.17
CA GLU A 501 -50.47 -3.46 -29.42
C GLU A 501 -49.05 -3.20 -29.91
N ASP A 502 -48.21 -2.82 -28.97
CA ASP A 502 -46.83 -2.40 -29.19
C ASP A 502 -45.87 -3.30 -28.39
N GLY A 503 -44.56 -3.06 -28.51
CA GLY A 503 -43.53 -3.84 -27.84
C GLY A 503 -42.99 -5.02 -28.65
N TYR A 504 -43.45 -5.22 -29.88
CA TYR A 504 -42.80 -6.11 -30.85
C TYR A 504 -41.48 -5.52 -31.34
N ALA A 505 -40.56 -6.36 -31.84
CA ALA A 505 -39.28 -5.92 -32.39
C ALA A 505 -39.43 -5.09 -33.67
N ASP A 506 -40.34 -5.50 -34.56
CA ASP A 506 -40.33 -5.09 -35.96
C ASP A 506 -41.72 -4.69 -36.52
N LYS A 507 -42.74 -4.62 -35.66
CA LYS A 507 -44.11 -4.35 -36.08
C LYS A 507 -44.98 -3.68 -35.01
N PHE A 508 -46.18 -3.30 -35.42
CA PHE A 508 -47.30 -2.92 -34.54
C PHE A 508 -48.54 -3.70 -34.96
N VAL A 509 -49.40 -4.07 -34.01
CA VAL A 509 -50.67 -4.74 -34.32
C VAL A 509 -51.83 -3.83 -33.94
N ILE A 510 -52.66 -3.51 -34.93
CA ILE A 510 -53.75 -2.57 -34.84
C ILE A 510 -55.06 -3.33 -34.73
N TYR A 511 -55.89 -2.95 -33.75
CA TYR A 511 -57.21 -3.50 -33.50
C TYR A 511 -58.27 -2.40 -33.60
N TRP A 512 -59.45 -2.72 -34.15
CA TRP A 512 -60.62 -1.86 -34.12
C TRP A 512 -61.90 -2.67 -34.35
N LYS A 513 -63.06 -2.12 -34.01
CA LYS A 513 -64.35 -2.74 -34.31
C LYS A 513 -64.82 -2.41 -35.73
N LYS A 514 -65.33 -3.41 -36.46
CA LYS A 514 -65.82 -3.22 -37.84
C LYS A 514 -67.33 -3.04 -37.89
N TYR A 515 -67.78 -2.28 -38.89
CA TYR A 515 -69.17 -1.99 -39.18
C TYR A 515 -69.45 -2.14 -40.68
N SER A 516 -70.66 -2.61 -41.02
CA SER A 516 -71.12 -2.77 -42.39
C SER A 516 -71.17 -1.44 -43.15
N ASN A 517 -70.83 -1.45 -44.43
CA ASN A 517 -70.80 -0.29 -45.33
C ASN A 517 -69.84 0.83 -44.87
N THR A 518 -68.75 0.46 -44.19
CA THR A 518 -67.71 1.40 -43.73
C THR A 518 -66.35 1.02 -44.30
N LYS A 519 -65.61 2.00 -44.83
CA LYS A 519 -64.18 1.91 -45.18
C LYS A 519 -63.35 2.64 -44.12
N TYR A 520 -62.09 2.24 -43.92
CA TYR A 520 -61.22 2.82 -42.89
C TYR A 520 -59.87 3.25 -43.50
N ILE A 521 -59.34 4.39 -43.07
CA ILE A 521 -58.02 4.89 -43.47
C ILE A 521 -57.13 4.93 -42.23
N LEU A 522 -56.10 4.09 -42.21
CA LEU A 522 -55.06 4.08 -41.18
C LEU A 522 -53.92 5.00 -41.59
N ARG A 523 -53.47 5.85 -40.67
CA ARG A 523 -52.31 6.73 -40.85
C ARG A 523 -51.32 6.55 -39.71
N GLU A 524 -50.05 6.82 -39.99
CA GLU A 524 -48.98 6.91 -38.99
C GLU A 524 -48.32 8.29 -38.97
N SER A 525 -47.67 8.61 -37.87
CA SER A 525 -46.89 9.84 -37.68
C SER A 525 -45.68 9.59 -36.78
N PHE A 526 -44.60 10.35 -37.01
CA PHE A 526 -43.40 10.35 -36.16
C PHE A 526 -43.40 11.47 -35.09
N ASP A 527 -44.05 12.59 -35.39
CA ASP A 527 -44.01 13.84 -34.62
C ASP A 527 -45.39 14.32 -34.14
N ARG A 528 -46.45 13.53 -34.41
CA ARG A 528 -47.88 13.86 -34.21
C ARG A 528 -48.43 14.96 -35.11
N ASN A 529 -47.59 15.62 -35.91
CA ASN A 529 -47.98 16.75 -36.76
C ASN A 529 -48.15 16.32 -38.22
N THR A 530 -47.25 15.47 -38.69
CA THR A 530 -47.21 15.01 -40.07
C THR A 530 -47.73 13.58 -40.16
N TRP A 531 -48.86 13.38 -40.84
CA TRP A 531 -49.55 12.10 -40.95
C TRP A 531 -49.44 11.53 -42.36
N THR A 532 -49.09 10.26 -42.47
CA THR A 532 -48.99 9.52 -43.74
C THR A 532 -49.94 8.33 -43.75
N ASP A 533 -50.69 8.15 -44.85
CA ASP A 533 -51.56 6.99 -45.03
C ASP A 533 -50.71 5.70 -45.05
N VAL A 534 -51.03 4.77 -44.16
CA VAL A 534 -50.41 3.44 -44.05
C VAL A 534 -51.18 2.43 -44.88
N GLU A 535 -52.51 2.39 -44.71
CA GLU A 535 -53.39 1.42 -45.38
C GLU A 535 -54.81 1.98 -45.50
N VAL A 536 -55.51 1.60 -46.56
CA VAL A 536 -56.93 1.93 -46.78
C VAL A 536 -57.74 0.64 -46.86
N PHE A 537 -58.46 0.34 -45.79
CA PHE A 537 -59.37 -0.80 -45.73
C PHE A 537 -60.65 -0.45 -46.49
N ASP A 538 -60.86 -1.10 -47.63
CA ASP A 538 -61.99 -0.86 -48.52
C ASP A 538 -63.35 -1.25 -47.88
N TRP A 539 -64.45 -0.94 -48.56
CA TRP A 539 -65.81 -1.11 -48.06
C TRP A 539 -66.12 -2.53 -47.56
N ASP A 540 -66.56 -2.64 -46.30
CA ASP A 540 -67.06 -3.90 -45.76
C ASP A 540 -68.51 -4.13 -46.22
N THR A 541 -68.69 -4.82 -47.34
CA THR A 541 -70.00 -5.04 -48.03
C THR A 541 -70.82 -6.20 -47.45
N VAL A 542 -70.34 -6.84 -46.38
CA VAL A 542 -71.00 -7.98 -45.74
C VAL A 542 -72.02 -7.47 -44.71
N GLU A 543 -73.25 -8.02 -44.70
CA GLU A 543 -74.32 -7.61 -43.76
C GLU A 543 -73.94 -7.77 -42.28
N THR A 544 -73.05 -8.71 -41.97
CA THR A 544 -72.47 -8.94 -40.64
C THR A 544 -70.95 -9.09 -40.78
N PRO A 545 -70.17 -8.01 -40.72
CA PRO A 545 -68.71 -8.09 -40.73
C PRO A 545 -68.20 -8.77 -39.44
N PRO A 546 -66.97 -9.31 -39.43
CA PRO A 546 -66.35 -9.81 -38.20
C PRO A 546 -66.31 -8.69 -37.16
N GLU A 547 -66.58 -9.01 -35.89
CA GLU A 547 -66.70 -8.01 -34.82
C GLU A 547 -65.43 -7.16 -34.66
N GLN A 548 -64.24 -7.72 -34.94
CA GLN A 548 -62.96 -7.04 -34.78
C GLN A 548 -62.11 -7.10 -36.07
N GLY A 549 -61.56 -5.96 -36.47
CA GLY A 549 -60.50 -5.82 -37.45
C GLY A 549 -59.12 -5.94 -36.80
N VAL A 550 -58.19 -6.57 -37.51
CA VAL A 550 -56.78 -6.73 -37.11
C VAL A 550 -55.90 -6.39 -38.30
N TYR A 551 -54.86 -5.60 -38.10
CA TYR A 551 -53.86 -5.29 -39.13
C TYR A 551 -52.45 -5.19 -38.54
N GLU A 552 -51.47 -5.77 -39.22
CA GLU A 552 -50.07 -5.69 -38.81
C GLU A 552 -49.32 -4.65 -39.65
N VAL A 553 -48.77 -3.63 -38.98
CA VAL A 553 -47.85 -2.67 -39.58
C VAL A 553 -46.43 -3.24 -39.43
N ILE A 554 -45.97 -3.95 -40.45
CA ILE A 554 -44.68 -4.69 -40.47
C ILE A 554 -43.51 -3.83 -40.99
N GLU A 555 -42.31 -4.40 -41.03
CA GLU A 555 -41.08 -3.76 -41.54
C GLU A 555 -40.76 -2.44 -40.80
N ARG A 556 -40.81 -2.47 -39.47
CA ARG A 556 -40.44 -1.34 -38.61
C ARG A 556 -39.11 -1.61 -37.91
N GLU A 557 -38.35 -0.54 -37.70
CA GLU A 557 -37.08 -0.64 -36.97
C GLU A 557 -37.33 -0.79 -35.46
N PRO A 558 -36.48 -1.55 -34.75
CA PRO A 558 -36.50 -1.59 -33.29
C PRO A 558 -36.23 -0.23 -32.65
N GLY A 559 -36.75 -0.02 -31.44
CA GLY A 559 -36.54 1.18 -30.63
C GLY A 559 -37.17 2.47 -31.17
N ILE A 560 -38.15 2.37 -32.07
CA ILE A 560 -38.87 3.55 -32.59
C ILE A 560 -40.14 3.82 -31.79
N VAL A 561 -40.53 5.09 -31.78
CA VAL A 561 -41.85 5.55 -31.33
C VAL A 561 -42.67 5.96 -32.55
N ARG A 562 -43.93 5.53 -32.61
CA ARG A 562 -44.88 5.90 -33.67
C ARG A 562 -46.24 6.25 -33.08
N TYR A 563 -46.98 7.03 -33.84
CA TYR A 563 -48.36 7.41 -33.55
C TYR A 563 -49.26 6.91 -34.65
N PHE A 564 -50.43 6.38 -34.31
CA PHE A 564 -51.39 5.86 -35.27
C PHE A 564 -52.72 6.59 -35.18
N SER A 565 -53.39 6.71 -36.31
CA SER A 565 -54.76 7.23 -36.36
C SER A 565 -55.61 6.49 -37.38
N MET A 566 -56.91 6.40 -37.10
CA MET A 566 -57.86 5.67 -37.94
C MET A 566 -59.05 6.57 -38.25
N GLN A 567 -59.38 6.73 -39.53
CA GLN A 567 -60.54 7.48 -39.98
C GLN A 567 -61.55 6.56 -40.68
N PRO A 568 -62.80 6.45 -40.17
CA PRO A 568 -63.84 5.68 -40.82
C PRO A 568 -64.60 6.55 -41.84
N ILE A 569 -65.13 5.93 -42.88
CA ILE A 569 -65.99 6.58 -43.87
C ILE A 569 -67.12 5.61 -44.17
N ARG A 570 -68.36 6.02 -43.90
CA ARG A 570 -69.54 5.16 -44.03
C ARG A 570 -70.44 5.66 -45.13
N GLU A 571 -71.01 4.74 -45.91
CA GLU A 571 -72.01 5.09 -46.91
C GLU A 571 -73.38 5.16 -46.23
N VAL A 572 -74.02 6.33 -46.30
CA VAL A 572 -75.38 6.55 -45.79
C VAL A 572 -76.22 7.13 -46.92
N ASN A 573 -77.25 6.39 -47.35
CA ASN A 573 -78.16 6.80 -48.43
C ASN A 573 -77.46 7.18 -49.76
N GLY A 574 -76.36 6.50 -50.11
CA GLY A 574 -75.60 6.75 -51.35
C GLY A 574 -74.64 7.95 -51.30
N LEU A 575 -74.40 8.53 -50.12
CA LEU A 575 -73.41 9.58 -49.88
C LEU A 575 -72.32 9.09 -48.93
N GLU A 576 -71.05 9.40 -49.24
CA GLU A 576 -69.92 9.10 -48.35
C GLU A 576 -69.91 10.09 -47.19
N LYS A 577 -70.11 9.60 -45.97
CA LYS A 577 -69.97 10.38 -44.74
C LYS A 577 -68.64 10.04 -44.08
N ARG A 578 -67.71 11.00 -44.07
CA ARG A 578 -66.43 10.87 -43.35
C ARG A 578 -66.68 10.99 -41.86
N GLY A 579 -66.22 9.99 -41.12
CA GLY A 579 -66.19 9.98 -39.69
C GLY A 579 -64.97 10.66 -39.10
N GLU A 580 -64.95 10.69 -37.79
CA GLU A 580 -63.88 11.29 -37.01
C GLU A 580 -62.62 10.42 -37.03
N THR A 581 -61.46 11.06 -37.15
CA THR A 581 -60.18 10.39 -37.01
C THR A 581 -59.91 10.13 -35.52
N VAL A 582 -59.80 8.87 -35.13
CA VAL A 582 -59.41 8.48 -33.76
C VAL A 582 -57.90 8.26 -33.72
N TYR A 583 -57.26 8.65 -32.63
CA TYR A 583 -55.80 8.57 -32.45
C TYR A 583 -55.46 7.58 -31.34
N ALA A 584 -54.40 6.81 -31.53
CA ALA A 584 -53.88 5.88 -30.53
C ALA A 584 -52.75 6.54 -29.74
N PRO A 585 -52.52 6.10 -28.48
CA PRO A 585 -51.34 6.48 -27.72
C PRO A 585 -50.01 6.21 -28.44
N ALA A 586 -48.92 6.77 -27.91
CA ALA A 586 -47.58 6.47 -28.40
C ALA A 586 -47.35 4.95 -28.38
N ALA A 587 -47.06 4.39 -29.55
CA ALA A 587 -46.74 2.98 -29.71
C ALA A 587 -45.23 2.84 -29.92
N GLN A 588 -44.63 1.90 -29.21
CA GLN A 588 -43.19 1.70 -29.12
C GLN A 588 -42.79 0.31 -29.60
N THR A 589 -41.85 0.18 -30.54
CA THR A 589 -41.20 -1.12 -30.78
C THR A 589 -40.21 -1.45 -29.66
N LEU A 590 -39.86 -2.72 -29.50
CA LEU A 590 -38.85 -3.17 -28.54
C LEU A 590 -37.51 -2.46 -28.82
N GLY A 591 -36.91 -1.91 -27.77
CA GLY A 591 -35.68 -1.13 -27.85
C GLY A 591 -34.44 -1.99 -28.08
N ILE A 592 -33.39 -1.35 -28.60
CA ILE A 592 -32.07 -1.96 -28.74
C ILE A 592 -31.23 -1.62 -27.50
N PRO A 593 -30.69 -2.61 -26.77
CA PRO A 593 -29.81 -2.34 -25.63
C PRO A 593 -28.51 -1.69 -26.11
N ALA A 594 -28.22 -0.50 -25.58
CA ALA A 594 -27.00 0.26 -25.89
C ALA A 594 -25.87 -0.14 -24.94
N LEU A 595 -24.92 -0.94 -25.43
CA LEU A 595 -23.78 -1.41 -24.64
C LEU A 595 -22.79 -0.28 -24.34
N LEU A 596 -22.27 -0.28 -23.12
CA LEU A 596 -21.29 0.68 -22.63
C LEU A 596 -19.93 0.01 -22.43
N PRO A 597 -18.81 0.65 -22.82
CA PRO A 597 -17.49 0.07 -22.65
C PRO A 597 -17.11 -0.04 -21.18
N ASP A 598 -16.74 -1.25 -20.73
CA ASP A 598 -16.17 -1.46 -19.40
C ASP A 598 -14.64 -1.36 -19.44
N SER A 599 -14.05 -0.79 -18.38
CA SER A 599 -12.62 -0.60 -18.20
C SER A 599 -11.99 -1.59 -17.22
N LYS A 600 -12.79 -2.41 -16.52
CA LYS A 600 -12.30 -3.35 -15.51
C LYS A 600 -12.07 -4.73 -16.12
N THR A 601 -10.83 -5.19 -16.06
CA THR A 601 -10.47 -6.56 -16.40
C THR A 601 -10.38 -7.42 -15.14
N SER A 602 -10.70 -8.71 -15.25
CA SER A 602 -10.61 -9.71 -14.17
C SER A 602 -10.12 -11.05 -14.75
N TYR A 603 -9.69 -11.96 -13.88
CA TYR A 603 -9.23 -13.30 -14.27
C TYR A 603 -10.36 -14.31 -14.40
N THR A 604 -11.45 -14.10 -13.67
CA THR A 604 -12.54 -15.07 -13.55
C THR A 604 -13.83 -14.52 -14.15
N THR A 605 -14.06 -13.22 -14.00
CA THR A 605 -15.33 -12.57 -14.32
C THR A 605 -15.20 -11.56 -15.45
N LEU A 606 -16.25 -11.43 -16.24
CA LEU A 606 -16.48 -10.31 -17.16
C LEU A 606 -17.67 -9.51 -16.67
N ALA A 607 -17.61 -8.20 -16.83
CA ALA A 607 -18.72 -7.31 -16.55
C ALA A 607 -19.16 -6.60 -17.85
N VAL A 608 -20.47 -6.40 -17.97
CA VAL A 608 -21.09 -5.70 -19.10
C VAL A 608 -22.12 -4.72 -18.56
N HIS A 609 -22.15 -3.54 -19.18
CA HIS A 609 -22.99 -2.41 -18.81
C HIS A 609 -23.85 -1.99 -20.01
N TRP A 610 -25.11 -1.64 -19.80
CA TRP A 610 -25.99 -1.16 -20.89
C TRP A 610 -27.17 -0.30 -20.40
N GLU A 611 -27.65 0.58 -21.26
CA GLU A 611 -28.85 1.40 -20.98
C GLU A 611 -30.14 0.58 -21.08
N GLU A 612 -31.18 0.97 -20.34
CA GLU A 612 -32.50 0.31 -20.41
C GLU A 612 -33.09 0.43 -21.81
N ALA A 613 -33.32 -0.73 -22.44
CA ALA A 613 -34.04 -0.83 -23.71
C ALA A 613 -35.56 -0.66 -23.51
N GLN A 614 -36.15 0.24 -24.28
CA GLN A 614 -37.60 0.49 -24.35
C GLN A 614 -38.41 -0.82 -24.46
N LYS A 615 -39.50 -0.96 -23.69
CA LYS A 615 -40.40 -2.13 -23.68
C LYS A 615 -39.76 -3.49 -23.34
N ALA A 616 -38.49 -3.51 -22.93
CA ALA A 616 -37.87 -4.73 -22.42
C ALA A 616 -38.31 -5.00 -20.98
N ASP A 617 -38.56 -6.27 -20.66
CA ASP A 617 -38.78 -6.73 -19.29
C ASP A 617 -37.69 -7.72 -18.82
N THR A 618 -36.96 -8.30 -19.77
CA THR A 618 -35.95 -9.33 -19.54
C THR A 618 -34.76 -9.09 -20.46
N TYR A 619 -33.56 -9.41 -19.99
CA TYR A 619 -32.33 -9.30 -20.76
C TYR A 619 -31.61 -10.64 -20.78
N ARG A 620 -31.13 -11.04 -21.96
CA ARG A 620 -30.33 -12.23 -22.17
C ARG A 620 -28.91 -11.83 -22.53
N ILE A 621 -27.96 -12.14 -21.65
CA ILE A 621 -26.54 -11.83 -21.84
C ILE A 621 -25.91 -13.00 -22.57
N LYS A 622 -25.25 -12.73 -23.69
CA LYS A 622 -24.59 -13.75 -24.51
C LYS A 622 -23.14 -13.38 -24.74
N TYR A 623 -22.31 -14.40 -24.84
CA TYR A 623 -20.91 -14.23 -25.19
C TYR A 623 -20.45 -15.31 -26.16
N LYS A 624 -19.37 -15.03 -26.88
CA LYS A 624 -18.67 -16.03 -27.68
C LYS A 624 -17.19 -15.72 -27.75
N TYR A 625 -16.41 -16.77 -27.96
CA TYR A 625 -15.02 -16.64 -28.40
C TYR A 625 -14.96 -16.37 -29.90
N SER A 626 -13.84 -15.83 -30.39
CA SER A 626 -13.65 -15.38 -31.78
C SER A 626 -14.07 -16.37 -32.89
N GLU A 627 -14.02 -17.68 -32.63
CA GLU A 627 -14.38 -18.76 -33.57
C GLU A 627 -15.55 -19.64 -33.08
N GLY A 628 -16.29 -19.20 -32.05
CA GLY A 628 -17.35 -19.99 -31.41
C GLY A 628 -18.77 -19.52 -31.71
N GLU A 629 -19.74 -20.35 -31.33
CA GLU A 629 -21.17 -19.99 -31.32
C GLU A 629 -21.51 -19.15 -30.08
N TRP A 630 -22.60 -18.38 -30.17
CA TRP A 630 -23.09 -17.59 -29.05
C TRP A 630 -23.63 -18.48 -27.93
N THR A 631 -23.07 -18.32 -26.74
CA THR A 631 -23.49 -18.99 -25.51
C THR A 631 -24.25 -18.00 -24.64
N VAL A 632 -25.35 -18.46 -24.02
CA VAL A 632 -26.11 -17.65 -23.06
C VAL A 632 -25.41 -17.72 -21.71
N ALA A 633 -24.91 -16.59 -21.21
CA ALA A 633 -24.38 -16.48 -19.86
C ALA A 633 -25.50 -16.50 -18.82
N ASP A 634 -26.54 -15.69 -19.05
CA ASP A 634 -27.73 -15.67 -18.21
C ASP A 634 -28.92 -15.01 -18.92
N THR A 635 -30.13 -15.22 -18.39
CA THR A 635 -31.37 -14.54 -18.76
C THR A 635 -32.03 -13.97 -17.50
N VAL A 636 -32.03 -12.65 -17.37
CA VAL A 636 -32.34 -11.95 -16.12
C VAL A 636 -33.47 -10.94 -16.35
N LYS A 637 -34.49 -10.98 -15.50
CA LYS A 637 -35.54 -9.95 -15.49
C LYS A 637 -34.96 -8.60 -15.08
N LYS A 638 -35.45 -7.51 -15.67
CA LYS A 638 -34.91 -6.17 -15.44
C LYS A 638 -34.92 -5.72 -13.97
N GLU A 639 -35.90 -6.20 -13.21
CA GLU A 639 -36.05 -5.94 -11.77
C GLU A 639 -34.95 -6.60 -10.91
N ASN A 640 -34.26 -7.61 -11.45
CA ASN A 640 -33.19 -8.35 -10.78
C ASN A 640 -31.79 -7.95 -11.27
N LEU A 641 -31.69 -6.98 -12.19
CA LEU A 641 -30.41 -6.47 -12.66
C LEU A 641 -29.89 -5.39 -11.71
N ASP A 642 -28.62 -5.52 -11.35
CA ASP A 642 -27.92 -4.46 -10.62
C ASP A 642 -27.80 -3.22 -11.51
N LEU A 643 -27.84 -2.05 -10.88
CA LEU A 643 -27.60 -0.78 -11.55
C LEU A 643 -26.20 -0.28 -11.23
N ASP A 644 -25.51 0.24 -12.25
CA ASP A 644 -24.35 1.08 -12.01
C ASP A 644 -24.77 2.47 -11.52
N ALA A 645 -23.78 3.27 -11.14
CA ALA A 645 -24.03 4.56 -10.52
C ALA A 645 -24.54 5.66 -11.48
N ALA A 646 -24.43 5.43 -12.79
CA ALA A 646 -25.09 6.23 -13.82
C ALA A 646 -26.55 5.77 -14.04
N GLY A 647 -26.97 4.67 -13.43
CA GLY A 647 -28.31 4.11 -13.53
C GLY A 647 -28.49 3.16 -14.71
N ASN A 648 -27.39 2.68 -15.31
CA ASN A 648 -27.40 1.68 -16.37
C ASN A 648 -27.41 0.27 -15.76
N PHE A 649 -27.93 -0.70 -16.49
CA PHE A 649 -27.86 -2.09 -16.06
C PHE A 649 -26.43 -2.59 -16.07
N LYS A 650 -26.09 -3.39 -15.06
CA LYS A 650 -24.80 -4.03 -14.90
C LYS A 650 -25.01 -5.52 -14.64
N TYR A 651 -24.21 -6.33 -15.31
CA TYR A 651 -24.18 -7.76 -15.06
C TYR A 651 -22.74 -8.29 -15.08
N SER A 652 -22.44 -9.27 -14.23
CA SER A 652 -21.12 -9.90 -14.16
C SER A 652 -21.26 -11.41 -14.19
N PHE A 653 -20.44 -12.09 -15.01
CA PHE A 653 -20.50 -13.54 -15.19
C PHE A 653 -19.12 -14.16 -15.39
N GLU A 654 -19.00 -15.46 -15.13
CA GLU A 654 -17.82 -16.26 -15.40
C GLU A 654 -18.01 -16.99 -16.73
N PRO A 655 -17.27 -16.65 -17.80
CA PRO A 655 -17.40 -17.36 -19.08
C PRO A 655 -16.87 -18.79 -18.98
N ASP A 656 -17.52 -19.73 -19.68
CA ASP A 656 -17.06 -21.12 -19.78
C ASP A 656 -15.58 -21.21 -20.19
N GLY A 657 -14.79 -21.94 -19.41
CA GLY A 657 -13.35 -22.06 -19.64
C GLY A 657 -12.53 -20.87 -19.12
N TYR A 658 -13.08 -20.01 -18.25
CA TYR A 658 -12.33 -18.92 -17.59
C TYR A 658 -11.08 -19.42 -16.84
N ASN A 659 -11.11 -20.68 -16.39
CA ASN A 659 -10.03 -21.36 -15.66
C ASN A 659 -9.30 -22.43 -16.52
N ASP A 660 -9.46 -22.38 -17.84
CA ASP A 660 -8.79 -23.26 -18.81
C ASP A 660 -7.79 -22.46 -19.65
N ALA A 661 -6.51 -22.86 -19.61
CA ALA A 661 -5.43 -22.18 -20.34
C ALA A 661 -5.58 -22.25 -21.87
N ALA A 662 -6.34 -23.22 -22.38
CA ALA A 662 -6.67 -23.29 -23.80
C ALA A 662 -7.71 -22.26 -24.20
N VAL A 663 -8.60 -21.83 -23.30
CA VAL A 663 -9.78 -21.03 -23.63
C VAL A 663 -9.68 -19.60 -23.09
N SER A 664 -9.28 -19.44 -21.82
CA SER A 664 -9.21 -18.16 -21.13
C SER A 664 -8.15 -17.21 -21.72
N GLY A 665 -8.36 -15.91 -21.56
CA GLY A 665 -7.52 -14.86 -22.15
C GLY A 665 -7.71 -14.63 -23.66
N ARG A 666 -8.44 -15.51 -24.35
CA ARG A 666 -8.89 -15.28 -25.73
C ARG A 666 -9.85 -14.08 -25.80
N GLU A 667 -9.94 -13.51 -26.99
CA GLU A 667 -10.93 -12.48 -27.28
C GLU A 667 -12.35 -13.03 -27.11
N ILE A 668 -13.14 -12.33 -26.32
CA ILE A 668 -14.54 -12.62 -26.04
C ILE A 668 -15.37 -11.45 -26.55
N ARG A 669 -16.39 -11.78 -27.33
CA ARG A 669 -17.42 -10.85 -27.77
C ARG A 669 -18.63 -11.02 -26.88
N ILE A 670 -19.15 -9.93 -26.33
CA ILE A 670 -20.35 -9.92 -25.49
C ILE A 670 -21.44 -9.16 -26.23
N MET A 671 -22.64 -9.71 -26.23
CA MET A 671 -23.86 -9.02 -26.65
C MET A 671 -24.91 -9.09 -25.53
N VAL A 672 -25.87 -8.19 -25.59
CA VAL A 672 -27.07 -8.27 -24.76
C VAL A 672 -28.28 -8.23 -25.68
N GLU A 673 -29.23 -9.12 -25.43
CA GLU A 673 -30.53 -9.14 -26.10
C GLU A 673 -31.59 -8.63 -25.13
N ALA A 674 -32.42 -7.69 -25.57
CA ALA A 674 -33.62 -7.26 -24.87
C ALA A 674 -34.79 -8.16 -25.27
N LEU A 675 -35.61 -8.59 -24.31
CA LEU A 675 -36.78 -9.44 -24.51
C LEU A 675 -38.02 -8.78 -23.91
N ASN A 676 -39.17 -9.03 -24.53
CA ASN A 676 -40.49 -8.65 -24.03
C ASN A 676 -41.33 -9.91 -23.77
N GLU A 677 -41.05 -10.58 -22.65
CA GLU A 677 -41.72 -11.82 -22.26
C GLU A 677 -43.19 -11.58 -21.90
N GLY A 678 -43.51 -10.45 -21.29
CA GLY A 678 -44.86 -10.06 -20.90
C GLY A 678 -45.79 -9.94 -22.11
N LEU A 679 -45.32 -9.33 -23.22
CA LEU A 679 -46.08 -9.32 -24.47
C LEU A 679 -46.20 -10.73 -25.07
N ARG A 680 -45.10 -11.51 -25.10
CA ARG A 680 -45.11 -12.90 -25.61
C ARG A 680 -46.16 -13.75 -24.89
N GLU A 681 -46.20 -13.66 -23.57
CA GLU A 681 -47.19 -14.36 -22.71
C GLU A 681 -48.62 -13.84 -22.95
N LYS A 682 -48.79 -12.51 -23.02
CA LYS A 682 -50.10 -11.88 -23.27
C LYS A 682 -50.74 -12.35 -24.57
N ILE A 683 -49.95 -12.50 -25.64
CA ILE A 683 -50.45 -12.95 -26.95
C ILE A 683 -50.41 -14.47 -27.13
N GLY A 684 -49.85 -15.22 -26.17
CA GLY A 684 -49.73 -16.68 -26.23
C GLY A 684 -48.85 -17.18 -27.38
N SER A 685 -47.78 -16.43 -27.73
CA SER A 685 -46.85 -16.79 -28.81
C SER A 685 -45.75 -17.72 -28.32
N ASP A 686 -45.42 -18.75 -29.12
CA ASP A 686 -44.25 -19.60 -28.91
C ASP A 686 -42.94 -18.91 -29.34
N ASP A 687 -43.03 -17.91 -30.23
CA ASP A 687 -41.87 -17.17 -30.74
C ASP A 687 -41.41 -16.07 -29.76
N GLU A 688 -40.09 -15.95 -29.55
CA GLU A 688 -39.50 -14.91 -28.71
C GLU A 688 -39.59 -13.53 -29.38
N ILE A 689 -39.97 -12.51 -28.61
CA ILE A 689 -39.93 -11.12 -29.01
C ILE A 689 -38.62 -10.53 -28.48
N VAL A 690 -37.62 -10.41 -29.35
CA VAL A 690 -36.22 -10.16 -28.97
C VAL A 690 -35.53 -9.14 -29.88
N CYS A 691 -34.73 -8.25 -29.31
CA CYS A 691 -33.87 -7.30 -30.02
C CYS A 691 -32.41 -7.37 -29.51
N PRO A 692 -31.44 -7.75 -30.35
CA PRO A 692 -30.02 -7.75 -29.98
C PRO A 692 -29.44 -6.33 -29.97
N SER A 693 -28.37 -6.11 -29.19
CA SER A 693 -27.57 -4.88 -29.23
C SER A 693 -27.05 -4.55 -30.63
N THR A 694 -26.87 -3.27 -30.95
CA THR A 694 -26.38 -2.79 -32.27
C THR A 694 -24.97 -3.26 -32.62
N GLY A 695 -24.20 -3.71 -31.62
CA GLY A 695 -22.87 -4.30 -31.78
C GLY A 695 -22.51 -5.20 -30.60
N ASP A 696 -21.31 -5.78 -30.66
CA ASP A 696 -20.70 -6.55 -29.58
C ASP A 696 -19.57 -5.76 -28.90
N ILE A 697 -19.39 -5.97 -27.60
CA ILE A 697 -18.19 -5.52 -26.89
C ILE A 697 -17.12 -6.58 -27.05
N VAL A 698 -15.95 -6.16 -27.52
CA VAL A 698 -14.76 -7.01 -27.60
C VAL A 698 -13.94 -6.82 -26.33
N THR A 699 -13.78 -7.88 -25.53
CA THR A 699 -13.02 -7.89 -24.28
C THR A 699 -12.23 -9.20 -24.12
N ARG A 700 -11.56 -9.40 -22.98
CA ARG A 700 -10.86 -10.63 -22.60
C ARG A 700 -10.56 -10.64 -21.10
N LEU A 701 -10.33 -11.82 -20.55
CA LEU A 701 -9.80 -11.99 -19.18
C LEU A 701 -8.29 -11.62 -19.11
N ILE A 702 -7.79 -11.26 -17.92
CA ILE A 702 -6.40 -10.78 -17.71
C ILE A 702 -5.32 -11.85 -18.01
N GLY A 703 -5.68 -13.13 -18.11
CA GLY A 703 -4.71 -14.16 -18.49
C GLY A 703 -5.36 -15.52 -18.67
N PRO A 704 -4.56 -16.57 -18.96
CA PRO A 704 -5.10 -17.90 -19.26
C PRO A 704 -5.72 -18.62 -18.05
N ALA A 705 -5.51 -18.14 -16.82
CA ALA A 705 -6.31 -18.42 -15.62
C ALA A 705 -5.67 -17.74 -14.39
N GLU A 706 -6.46 -17.59 -13.31
CA GLU A 706 -5.91 -17.23 -12.01
C GLU A 706 -5.20 -18.44 -11.38
N LEU A 707 -3.95 -18.22 -10.95
CA LEU A 707 -3.10 -19.28 -10.42
C LEU A 707 -3.08 -19.39 -8.90
N ASN A 708 -3.60 -18.39 -8.17
CA ASN A 708 -3.38 -18.22 -6.73
C ASN A 708 -1.92 -18.54 -6.33
N LEU A 709 -0.99 -17.89 -7.05
CA LEU A 709 0.45 -18.09 -6.90
C LEU A 709 0.86 -17.68 -5.49
N ALA A 710 1.68 -18.52 -4.85
CA ALA A 710 2.35 -18.23 -3.61
C ALA A 710 3.83 -18.58 -3.76
N ALA A 711 4.71 -17.68 -3.35
CA ALA A 711 6.13 -17.94 -3.23
C ALA A 711 6.50 -18.04 -1.75
N GLY A 712 7.42 -18.94 -1.43
CA GLY A 712 7.75 -19.32 -0.07
C GLY A 712 8.39 -18.15 0.66
N MET A 713 7.79 -17.79 1.80
CA MET A 713 8.33 -16.83 2.75
C MET A 713 8.78 -17.66 3.96
N ALA A 714 10.04 -18.11 3.91
CA ALA A 714 10.80 -18.88 4.92
C ALA A 714 10.21 -20.21 5.48
N LYS A 715 10.70 -21.36 4.96
CA LYS A 715 10.68 -22.69 5.62
C LYS A 715 11.98 -23.51 5.48
N SER A 716 12.96 -23.03 4.71
CA SER A 716 14.22 -23.73 4.45
C SER A 716 15.35 -22.74 4.22
N ALA A 717 16.57 -23.09 4.63
CA ALA A 717 17.79 -22.33 4.35
C ALA A 717 18.40 -22.62 2.96
N SER A 718 17.82 -23.58 2.22
CA SER A 718 18.44 -24.14 1.01
C SER A 718 17.55 -24.12 -0.23
N ASN A 719 16.28 -23.77 -0.10
CA ASN A 719 15.36 -23.70 -1.23
C ASN A 719 14.19 -22.74 -0.99
N ILE A 720 13.64 -22.20 -2.08
CA ILE A 720 12.39 -21.43 -2.10
C ILE A 720 11.31 -22.31 -2.73
N GLU A 721 10.20 -22.52 -2.02
CA GLU A 721 9.04 -23.24 -2.55
C GLU A 721 8.08 -22.26 -3.23
N VAL A 722 7.73 -22.50 -4.49
CA VAL A 722 6.75 -21.72 -5.24
C VAL A 722 5.59 -22.64 -5.57
N SER A 723 4.36 -22.25 -5.26
CA SER A 723 3.18 -23.08 -5.46
C SER A 723 2.04 -22.33 -6.12
N TRP A 724 1.29 -23.03 -6.98
CA TRP A 724 0.16 -22.47 -7.71
C TRP A 724 -0.89 -23.55 -7.97
N ASN A 725 -2.13 -23.13 -8.17
CA ASN A 725 -3.23 -24.01 -8.50
C ASN A 725 -3.04 -24.61 -9.90
N ARG A 726 -3.50 -25.85 -10.08
CA ARG A 726 -3.63 -26.43 -11.42
C ARG A 726 -4.64 -25.63 -12.24
N VAL A 727 -4.25 -25.34 -13.48
CA VAL A 727 -5.12 -24.78 -14.53
C VAL A 727 -5.53 -25.91 -15.47
N GLU A 728 -6.79 -25.93 -15.87
CA GLU A 728 -7.29 -26.89 -16.85
C GLU A 728 -6.71 -26.59 -18.25
N GLY A 729 -6.57 -27.59 -19.12
CA GLY A 729 -5.97 -27.43 -20.46
C GLY A 729 -4.47 -27.07 -20.53
N ALA A 730 -3.84 -26.67 -19.42
CA ALA A 730 -2.42 -26.35 -19.38
C ALA A 730 -1.55 -27.60 -19.62
N GLY A 731 -0.69 -27.54 -20.65
CA GLY A 731 0.30 -28.58 -20.94
C GLY A 731 1.59 -28.43 -20.12
N GLY A 732 1.79 -27.27 -19.51
CA GLY A 732 2.87 -26.99 -18.57
C GLY A 732 2.81 -25.56 -18.05
N TYR A 733 3.83 -25.17 -17.30
CA TYR A 733 3.95 -23.86 -16.67
C TYR A 733 5.37 -23.35 -16.84
N TYR A 734 5.52 -22.12 -17.34
CA TYR A 734 6.79 -21.40 -17.24
C TYR A 734 6.81 -20.60 -15.95
N VAL A 735 7.82 -20.86 -15.11
CA VAL A 735 8.05 -20.16 -13.85
C VAL A 735 9.24 -19.23 -14.04
N PHE A 736 8.96 -17.94 -14.17
CA PHE A 736 9.97 -16.89 -14.30
C PHE A 736 10.42 -16.48 -12.91
N ARG A 737 11.73 -16.43 -12.71
CA ARG A 737 12.39 -16.00 -11.49
C ARG A 737 13.28 -14.81 -11.79
N ARG A 738 13.03 -13.73 -11.06
CA ARG A 738 13.78 -12.47 -11.16
C ARG A 738 14.49 -12.18 -9.85
N GLN A 739 15.72 -11.72 -9.97
CA GLN A 739 16.57 -11.40 -8.83
C GLN A 739 16.36 -9.94 -8.40
N PHE A 740 16.33 -9.72 -7.08
CA PHE A 740 16.27 -8.38 -6.48
C PHE A 740 17.43 -8.21 -5.48
N SER A 741 17.68 -6.96 -5.09
CA SER A 741 18.66 -6.62 -4.06
C SER A 741 18.17 -6.98 -2.66
N MET A 742 19.06 -6.93 -1.66
CA MET A 742 18.70 -7.30 -0.28
C MET A 742 17.65 -6.38 0.36
N ASP A 743 17.51 -5.14 -0.10
CA ASP A 743 16.46 -4.19 0.27
C ASP A 743 15.19 -4.31 -0.61
N ASN A 744 15.07 -5.38 -1.40
CA ASN A 744 13.94 -5.65 -2.30
C ASN A 744 13.75 -4.57 -3.40
N THR A 745 14.85 -3.96 -3.85
CA THR A 745 14.85 -3.04 -5.00
C THR A 745 15.35 -3.76 -6.26
N ALA A 746 14.90 -3.28 -7.42
CA ALA A 746 15.28 -3.89 -8.68
C ALA A 746 16.76 -3.67 -8.97
N GLU A 747 17.45 -4.72 -9.40
CA GLU A 747 18.86 -4.62 -9.81
C GLU A 747 19.00 -4.36 -11.31
N ALA A 748 20.09 -3.68 -11.69
CA ALA A 748 20.41 -3.41 -13.08
C ALA A 748 20.92 -4.69 -13.76
N GLY A 749 20.42 -5.01 -14.97
CA GLY A 749 20.90 -6.16 -15.75
C GLY A 749 20.49 -7.54 -15.21
N THR A 750 19.36 -7.64 -14.48
CA THR A 750 18.91 -8.90 -13.87
C THR A 750 18.55 -9.96 -14.90
N GLU A 751 19.43 -10.95 -15.06
CA GLU A 751 19.17 -12.14 -15.85
C GLU A 751 18.00 -12.93 -15.25
N THR A 752 16.98 -13.22 -16.06
CA THR A 752 15.78 -13.94 -15.62
C THR A 752 15.97 -15.42 -15.83
N ILE A 753 15.71 -16.21 -14.79
CA ILE A 753 15.76 -17.67 -14.87
C ILE A 753 14.36 -18.19 -15.10
N VAL A 754 14.19 -19.09 -16.04
CA VAL A 754 12.88 -19.65 -16.38
C VAL A 754 12.90 -21.15 -16.23
N TYR A 755 12.03 -21.69 -15.38
CA TYR A 755 11.78 -23.11 -15.27
C TYR A 755 10.59 -23.50 -16.12
N TYR A 756 10.68 -24.65 -16.80
CA TYR A 756 9.52 -25.25 -17.45
C TYR A 756 9.05 -26.47 -16.65
N VAL A 757 7.87 -26.37 -16.04
CA VAL A 757 7.23 -27.48 -15.33
C VAL A 757 6.19 -28.11 -16.26
N PRO A 758 6.43 -29.31 -16.81
CA PRO A 758 5.42 -29.98 -17.62
C PRO A 758 4.24 -30.41 -16.76
N ALA A 759 3.10 -30.68 -17.37
CA ALA A 759 1.98 -31.31 -16.67
C ALA A 759 2.44 -32.64 -16.03
N LEU A 760 2.31 -32.74 -14.70
CA LEU A 760 2.85 -33.87 -13.93
C LEU A 760 1.82 -34.98 -13.74
N THR A 761 2.25 -36.22 -13.97
CA THR A 761 1.48 -37.45 -13.67
C THR A 761 2.12 -38.28 -12.54
N ALA A 762 3.30 -37.90 -12.07
CA ALA A 762 4.10 -38.54 -11.02
C ALA A 762 4.33 -37.55 -9.85
N PRO A 763 4.64 -38.04 -8.63
CA PRO A 763 4.63 -37.20 -7.43
C PRO A 763 5.74 -36.13 -7.37
N ALA A 764 6.92 -36.37 -7.94
CA ALA A 764 7.97 -35.36 -8.06
C ALA A 764 8.92 -35.68 -9.23
N ILE A 765 9.40 -34.64 -9.93
CA ILE A 765 10.43 -34.74 -10.97
C ILE A 765 11.48 -33.64 -10.80
N ASP A 766 12.70 -33.88 -11.28
CA ASP A 766 13.70 -32.83 -11.46
C ASP A 766 13.37 -31.99 -12.70
N ILE A 767 13.46 -30.67 -12.58
CA ILE A 767 13.10 -29.69 -13.62
C ILE A 767 14.34 -28.97 -14.13
N THR A 768 14.32 -28.58 -15.41
CA THR A 768 15.34 -27.74 -16.07
C THR A 768 14.96 -26.26 -16.08
N GLY A 769 15.90 -25.41 -15.68
CA GLY A 769 15.86 -23.95 -15.74
C GLY A 769 16.74 -23.46 -16.88
N LYS A 770 16.30 -22.41 -17.56
CA LYS A 770 17.04 -21.72 -18.62
C LYS A 770 17.41 -20.32 -18.13
N ASN A 771 18.67 -19.93 -18.35
CA ASN A 771 19.08 -18.55 -18.14
C ASN A 771 18.76 -17.75 -19.41
N LEU A 772 17.81 -16.82 -19.35
CA LEU A 772 17.46 -16.00 -20.50
C LEU A 772 18.41 -14.80 -20.59
N LEU A 773 19.47 -14.95 -21.39
CA LEU A 773 20.20 -13.83 -21.96
C LEU A 773 19.50 -13.42 -23.25
N VAL A 774 19.10 -12.15 -23.33
CA VAL A 774 18.57 -11.56 -24.56
C VAL A 774 19.69 -10.71 -25.15
N ASP A 775 20.35 -11.23 -26.19
CA ASP A 775 21.32 -10.44 -26.93
C ASP A 775 20.62 -9.37 -27.79
N SER A 776 21.38 -8.46 -28.40
CA SER A 776 20.84 -7.40 -29.28
C SER A 776 20.14 -7.94 -30.54
N SER A 777 20.13 -9.25 -30.74
CA SER A 777 19.51 -9.97 -31.86
C SER A 777 18.34 -10.85 -31.41
N ASN A 778 17.95 -10.79 -30.13
CA ASN A 778 16.86 -11.54 -29.50
C ASN A 778 17.06 -13.08 -29.47
N THR A 779 18.30 -13.56 -29.55
CA THR A 779 18.63 -15.00 -29.58
C THR A 779 18.71 -15.58 -28.16
N LYS A 780 17.98 -16.67 -27.88
CA LYS A 780 17.98 -17.37 -26.57
C LYS A 780 18.69 -18.72 -26.66
N THR A 781 19.74 -18.93 -25.86
CA THR A 781 20.59 -20.14 -25.90
C THR A 781 20.29 -21.11 -24.75
N ASP A 782 20.11 -22.40 -25.08
CA ASP A 782 19.92 -23.51 -24.12
C ASP A 782 21.28 -24.10 -23.71
N THR A 783 21.60 -24.11 -22.42
CA THR A 783 22.93 -24.54 -21.92
C THR A 783 22.89 -25.63 -20.85
N GLY A 784 21.73 -26.25 -20.60
CA GLY A 784 21.57 -27.50 -19.85
C GLY A 784 22.42 -27.66 -18.57
N THR A 785 21.90 -27.24 -17.41
CA THR A 785 22.34 -27.72 -16.08
C THR A 785 21.35 -27.24 -15.01
N VAL A 786 20.88 -28.09 -14.08
CA VAL A 786 19.78 -27.73 -13.16
C VAL A 786 19.82 -28.24 -11.73
N LYS A 787 19.13 -27.48 -10.86
CA LYS A 787 18.67 -27.85 -9.52
C LYS A 787 17.31 -27.21 -9.15
N ALA A 788 16.21 -27.79 -9.60
CA ALA A 788 14.88 -27.54 -9.05
C ALA A 788 14.05 -28.83 -9.11
N THR A 789 13.12 -29.00 -8.17
CA THR A 789 12.17 -30.14 -8.21
C THR A 789 10.77 -29.61 -8.35
N ALA A 790 9.93 -30.23 -9.17
CA ALA A 790 8.51 -29.95 -9.20
C ALA A 790 7.72 -31.16 -8.75
N SER A 791 6.65 -30.90 -8.03
CA SER A 791 5.71 -31.90 -7.52
C SER A 791 4.29 -31.41 -7.69
N TYR A 792 3.34 -32.34 -7.68
CA TYR A 792 1.92 -32.04 -7.77
C TYR A 792 1.15 -32.87 -6.75
N ALA A 793 0.43 -32.20 -5.86
CA ALA A 793 -0.41 -32.82 -4.84
C ALA A 793 -1.60 -31.91 -4.50
N SER A 794 -2.75 -32.51 -4.15
CA SER A 794 -3.93 -31.76 -3.69
C SER A 794 -4.35 -30.59 -4.60
N SER A 795 -4.33 -30.82 -5.92
CA SER A 795 -4.65 -29.79 -6.95
C SER A 795 -3.71 -28.58 -7.01
N ARG A 796 -2.52 -28.68 -6.42
CA ARG A 796 -1.52 -27.62 -6.38
C ARG A 796 -0.16 -28.11 -6.86
N TYR A 797 0.45 -27.37 -7.79
CA TYR A 797 1.83 -27.56 -8.19
C TYR A 797 2.75 -26.90 -7.16
N THR A 798 3.90 -27.51 -6.90
CA THR A 798 4.96 -26.93 -6.08
C THR A 798 6.30 -27.13 -6.77
N LEU A 799 6.98 -26.04 -7.10
CA LEU A 799 8.37 -26.01 -7.53
C LEU A 799 9.25 -25.64 -6.34
N LYS A 800 10.26 -26.46 -6.03
CA LYS A 800 11.33 -26.12 -5.10
C LYS A 800 12.54 -25.65 -5.89
N ASP A 801 12.90 -24.39 -5.74
CA ASP A 801 14.08 -23.75 -6.32
C ASP A 801 15.26 -23.93 -5.35
N ILE A 802 16.23 -24.78 -5.70
CA ILE A 802 17.19 -25.36 -4.74
C ILE A 802 18.60 -24.79 -4.97
N ALA A 803 19.27 -24.40 -3.88
CA ALA A 803 20.63 -23.91 -3.92
C ALA A 803 21.68 -24.99 -4.23
N ILE A 804 22.76 -24.62 -4.93
CA ILE A 804 23.86 -25.51 -5.37
C ILE A 804 24.93 -25.67 -4.27
N THR A 805 25.60 -26.83 -4.19
CA THR A 805 26.75 -27.10 -3.31
C THR A 805 28.11 -26.98 -4.01
N ASP A 806 29.19 -26.75 -3.26
CA ASP A 806 30.54 -26.58 -3.83
C ASP A 806 31.11 -27.89 -4.42
N ASN A 807 30.71 -29.06 -3.89
CA ASN A 807 31.11 -30.36 -4.43
C ASN A 807 30.35 -30.74 -5.71
N GLU A 808 29.14 -30.20 -5.91
CA GLU A 808 28.41 -30.34 -7.18
C GLU A 808 29.08 -29.53 -8.30
N TYR A 809 30.08 -28.70 -7.98
CA TYR A 809 30.92 -27.96 -8.93
C TYR A 809 32.24 -28.68 -9.20
N SER A 810 32.18 -29.77 -9.96
CA SER A 810 33.37 -30.42 -10.52
C SER A 810 33.27 -30.47 -12.06
N GLY A 811 33.48 -29.33 -12.73
CA GLY A 811 33.42 -29.26 -14.19
C GLY A 811 34.09 -28.01 -14.74
N VAL A 812 34.89 -28.20 -15.79
CA VAL A 812 35.66 -27.17 -16.50
C VAL A 812 34.72 -26.17 -17.19
N TYR A 813 34.93 -24.88 -16.92
CA TYR A 813 34.52 -23.67 -17.68
C TYR A 813 33.19 -23.72 -18.45
N ASN A 814 32.18 -23.02 -17.94
CA ASN A 814 31.18 -22.34 -18.77
C ASN A 814 30.79 -21.01 -18.09
N GLU A 815 30.97 -19.91 -18.81
CA GLU A 815 30.67 -18.54 -18.34
C GLU A 815 29.17 -18.37 -18.01
N HIS A 816 28.29 -19.08 -18.73
CA HIS A 816 26.84 -19.10 -18.48
C HIS A 816 26.42 -19.82 -17.19
N LEU A 817 27.27 -20.70 -16.63
CA LEU A 817 27.03 -21.33 -15.33
C LEU A 817 27.34 -20.39 -14.17
N GLU A 818 28.17 -19.36 -14.36
CA GLU A 818 28.62 -18.48 -13.29
C GLU A 818 27.49 -17.58 -12.78
N ALA A 819 26.68 -17.00 -13.68
CA ALA A 819 25.54 -16.19 -13.30
C ALA A 819 24.41 -17.03 -12.64
N TYR A 820 24.08 -18.19 -13.22
CA TYR A 820 23.16 -19.16 -12.61
C TYR A 820 23.64 -19.59 -11.21
N ARG A 821 24.94 -19.91 -11.05
CA ARG A 821 25.57 -20.26 -9.78
C ARG A 821 25.49 -19.13 -8.77
N ASN A 822 25.80 -17.90 -9.17
CA ASN A 822 25.74 -16.74 -8.28
C ASN A 822 24.31 -16.51 -7.77
N GLN A 823 23.31 -16.58 -8.66
CA GLN A 823 21.91 -16.51 -8.26
C GLN A 823 21.48 -17.69 -7.38
N GLN A 824 21.89 -18.93 -7.68
CA GLN A 824 21.53 -20.09 -6.87
C GLN A 824 22.21 -20.11 -5.50
N ASN A 825 23.44 -19.61 -5.40
CA ASN A 825 24.13 -19.47 -4.12
C ASN A 825 23.49 -18.38 -3.25
N ASP A 826 22.92 -17.33 -3.85
CA ASP A 826 22.25 -16.26 -3.12
C ASP A 826 20.95 -16.72 -2.44
N ILE A 827 20.35 -17.84 -2.89
CA ILE A 827 19.23 -18.49 -2.19
C ILE A 827 19.62 -18.86 -0.76
N VAL A 828 20.83 -19.36 -0.45
CA VAL A 828 21.18 -19.67 0.96
C VAL A 828 21.49 -18.44 1.81
N ARG A 829 21.52 -17.25 1.21
CA ARG A 829 21.83 -15.98 1.89
C ARG A 829 20.60 -15.18 2.31
N GLY A 830 19.41 -15.64 1.94
CA GLY A 830 18.16 -14.91 2.22
C GLY A 830 17.90 -13.76 1.25
N CYS A 831 18.54 -13.75 0.07
CA CYS A 831 18.25 -12.76 -0.97
C CYS A 831 16.82 -12.94 -1.53
N PRO A 832 16.06 -11.86 -1.77
CA PRO A 832 14.74 -11.98 -2.36
C PRO A 832 14.77 -12.31 -3.85
N TYR A 833 13.82 -13.15 -4.23
CA TYR A 833 13.44 -13.41 -5.61
C TYR A 833 11.98 -13.11 -5.80
N ARG A 834 11.62 -12.71 -7.02
CA ARG A 834 10.25 -12.59 -7.44
C ARG A 834 9.92 -13.63 -8.48
N TYR A 835 8.77 -14.25 -8.33
CA TYR A 835 8.30 -15.32 -9.18
C TYR A 835 7.02 -14.90 -9.89
N PHE A 836 6.95 -15.27 -11.16
CA PHE A 836 5.79 -15.07 -12.01
C PHE A 836 5.56 -16.37 -12.79
N VAL A 837 4.34 -16.87 -12.82
CA VAL A 837 4.03 -18.17 -13.45
C VAL A 837 3.05 -17.95 -14.60
N VAL A 838 3.37 -18.54 -15.75
CA VAL A 838 2.52 -18.51 -16.95
C VAL A 838 2.11 -19.93 -17.29
N PRO A 839 0.82 -20.28 -17.25
CA PRO A 839 0.33 -21.55 -17.78
C PRO A 839 0.37 -21.50 -19.31
N VAL A 840 0.83 -22.58 -19.92
CA VAL A 840 1.03 -22.68 -21.38
C VAL A 840 0.49 -23.99 -21.92
N LEU A 841 0.16 -24.01 -23.21
CA LEU A 841 -0.25 -25.22 -23.90
C LEU A 841 0.93 -26.17 -24.13
N SER A 842 0.62 -27.44 -24.37
CA SER A 842 1.63 -28.47 -24.60
C SER A 842 2.46 -28.13 -25.84
N GLY A 843 3.78 -27.97 -25.65
CA GLY A 843 4.71 -27.66 -26.73
C GLY A 843 4.82 -26.18 -27.10
N GLU A 844 4.19 -25.25 -26.36
CA GLU A 844 4.37 -23.82 -26.59
C GLU A 844 5.82 -23.37 -26.30
N PRO A 845 6.49 -22.71 -27.27
CA PRO A 845 7.87 -22.28 -27.10
C PRO A 845 7.96 -21.09 -26.14
N LEU A 846 9.05 -21.01 -25.39
CA LEU A 846 9.36 -19.88 -24.49
C LEU A 846 9.40 -18.52 -25.20
N ASP A 847 9.60 -18.51 -26.52
CA ASP A 847 9.64 -17.30 -27.35
C ASP A 847 8.28 -16.70 -27.64
N SER A 848 7.21 -17.43 -27.31
CA SER A 848 5.85 -16.90 -27.35
C SER A 848 5.54 -15.95 -26.19
N ILE A 849 6.41 -15.84 -25.17
CA ILE A 849 6.18 -14.99 -23.99
C ILE A 849 7.12 -13.78 -24.01
N GLU A 850 6.56 -12.58 -24.00
CA GLU A 850 7.32 -11.33 -23.85
C GLU A 850 6.83 -10.52 -22.65
N PHE A 851 7.72 -9.76 -22.00
CA PHE A 851 7.39 -8.94 -20.84
C PHE A 851 7.70 -7.48 -21.10
N THR A 852 6.80 -6.59 -20.67
CA THR A 852 7.07 -5.17 -20.49
C THR A 852 7.22 -4.88 -19.00
N TYR A 853 8.15 -4.01 -18.65
CA TYR A 853 8.51 -3.73 -17.26
C TYR A 853 8.25 -2.28 -16.89
N ILE A 854 7.71 -2.08 -15.69
CA ILE A 854 7.72 -0.78 -15.03
C ILE A 854 9.16 -0.47 -14.66
N LYS A 855 9.62 0.74 -15.01
CA LYS A 855 10.97 1.20 -14.72
C LYS A 855 10.99 2.07 -13.46
N ASP A 856 11.97 1.88 -12.60
CA ASP A 856 12.21 2.81 -11.48
C ASP A 856 12.91 4.10 -11.95
N SER A 857 13.17 5.02 -11.02
CA SER A 857 13.86 6.29 -11.30
C SER A 857 15.30 6.11 -11.80
N ALA A 858 15.88 4.92 -11.67
CA ALA A 858 17.19 4.53 -12.19
C ALA A 858 17.09 3.69 -13.48
N ASN A 859 15.91 3.64 -14.10
CA ASN A 859 15.59 2.88 -15.31
C ASN A 859 15.76 1.34 -15.17
N LYS A 860 15.62 0.80 -13.96
CA LYS A 860 15.69 -0.63 -13.67
C LYS A 860 14.30 -1.25 -13.65
N ASN A 861 14.19 -2.55 -13.95
CA ASN A 861 12.90 -3.26 -14.02
C ASN A 861 12.30 -3.46 -12.62
N ALA A 862 11.44 -2.55 -12.16
CA ALA A 862 10.82 -2.58 -10.83
C ALA A 862 9.75 -3.67 -10.67
N ALA A 863 8.90 -3.85 -11.68
CA ALA A 863 7.81 -4.81 -11.71
C ALA A 863 7.44 -5.16 -13.16
N ILE A 864 6.69 -6.24 -13.36
CA ILE A 864 6.12 -6.57 -14.68
C ILE A 864 4.89 -5.68 -14.89
N GLU A 865 4.91 -4.83 -15.92
CA GLU A 865 3.76 -3.99 -16.28
C GLU A 865 2.71 -4.80 -17.04
N SER A 866 3.19 -5.56 -18.03
CA SER A 866 2.37 -6.39 -18.90
C SER A 866 3.20 -7.55 -19.44
N TYR A 867 2.54 -8.61 -19.89
CA TYR A 867 3.19 -9.69 -20.62
C TYR A 867 2.34 -10.08 -21.83
N SER A 868 2.97 -10.60 -22.88
CA SER A 868 2.28 -11.22 -24.00
C SER A 868 2.45 -12.73 -23.96
N LEU A 869 1.43 -13.45 -24.38
CA LEU A 869 1.50 -14.87 -24.74
C LEU A 869 0.99 -14.99 -26.18
N ALA A 870 1.85 -15.46 -27.08
CA ALA A 870 1.68 -15.34 -28.52
C ALA A 870 1.38 -13.88 -28.94
N ASN A 871 0.28 -13.62 -29.64
CA ASN A 871 -0.09 -12.28 -30.11
C ASN A 871 -0.98 -11.49 -29.13
N THR A 872 -1.16 -11.98 -27.90
CA THR A 872 -2.10 -11.39 -26.94
C THR A 872 -1.35 -10.77 -25.78
N ARG A 873 -1.54 -9.46 -25.55
CA ARG A 873 -0.96 -8.71 -24.43
C ARG A 873 -1.93 -8.62 -23.25
N TYR A 874 -1.41 -8.84 -22.05
CA TYR A 874 -2.09 -8.77 -20.76
C TYR A 874 -1.48 -7.67 -19.90
N SER A 875 -2.26 -6.66 -19.53
CA SER A 875 -1.84 -5.51 -18.72
C SER A 875 -2.07 -5.73 -17.22
N GLY A 876 -1.45 -4.89 -16.37
CA GLY A 876 -1.66 -4.92 -14.91
C GLY A 876 -0.97 -6.11 -14.21
N ALA A 877 0.05 -6.69 -14.83
CA ALA A 877 0.67 -7.94 -14.39
C ALA A 877 1.47 -7.82 -13.08
N ALA A 878 1.68 -6.61 -12.56
CA ALA A 878 2.48 -6.35 -11.36
C ALA A 878 1.93 -7.05 -10.12
N ALA A 879 0.59 -7.14 -9.99
CA ALA A 879 -0.06 -7.77 -8.83
C ALA A 879 0.11 -9.30 -8.76
N LEU A 880 0.49 -9.92 -9.87
CA LEU A 880 0.64 -11.37 -10.01
C LEU A 880 2.03 -11.86 -9.61
N GLU A 881 3.00 -10.94 -9.57
CA GLU A 881 4.36 -11.24 -9.16
C GLU A 881 4.37 -11.51 -7.64
N LYS A 882 4.94 -12.65 -7.22
CA LYS A 882 5.00 -13.04 -5.80
C LYS A 882 6.43 -13.12 -5.32
N HIS A 883 6.65 -12.65 -4.08
CA HIS A 883 7.97 -12.55 -3.49
C HIS A 883 8.30 -13.82 -2.71
N GLY A 884 9.49 -14.37 -2.93
CA GLY A 884 10.00 -15.52 -2.21
C GLY A 884 11.42 -15.26 -1.68
N PHE A 885 11.72 -15.83 -0.51
CA PHE A 885 13.04 -15.77 0.12
C PHE A 885 13.18 -16.89 1.17
N THR A 886 14.42 -17.18 1.55
CA THR A 886 14.79 -18.22 2.52
C THR A 886 15.26 -17.65 3.86
N THR A 887 15.43 -18.54 4.85
CA THR A 887 16.20 -18.21 6.05
C THR A 887 17.68 -18.15 5.71
N GLY A 888 18.25 -16.95 5.65
CA GLY A 888 19.67 -16.70 5.34
C GLY A 888 20.60 -16.89 6.56
N PHE A 889 21.64 -16.07 6.66
CA PHE A 889 22.50 -15.98 7.84
C PHE A 889 22.40 -14.58 8.47
N GLY A 890 22.92 -14.42 9.69
CA GLY A 890 22.99 -13.10 10.34
C GLY A 890 23.97 -12.19 9.60
N GLN A 891 23.50 -11.07 9.07
CA GLN A 891 24.33 -10.10 8.36
C GLN A 891 25.08 -9.23 9.37
N ASN A 892 26.15 -8.53 8.97
CA ASN A 892 26.83 -7.57 9.83
C ASN A 892 27.17 -8.09 11.25
N VAL A 893 27.71 -9.30 11.36
CA VAL A 893 28.08 -9.90 12.65
C VAL A 893 29.16 -9.06 13.34
N ILE A 894 28.85 -8.53 14.51
CA ILE A 894 29.70 -7.64 15.30
C ILE A 894 29.82 -8.21 16.71
N ALA A 895 31.03 -8.55 17.14
CA ALA A 895 31.31 -8.93 18.53
C ALA A 895 31.90 -7.75 19.32
N ALA A 896 31.39 -7.52 20.53
CA ALA A 896 31.86 -6.52 21.48
C ALA A 896 33.06 -7.03 22.27
N LYS A 897 33.75 -6.11 22.93
CA LYS A 897 34.80 -6.47 23.90
C LYS A 897 34.16 -7.08 25.15
N GLY A 898 34.72 -8.18 25.64
CA GLY A 898 34.21 -8.85 26.84
C GLY A 898 34.43 -8.01 28.10
N ASN A 899 33.37 -7.77 28.87
CA ASN A 899 33.44 -7.06 30.14
C ASN A 899 33.53 -8.06 31.30
N TYR A 900 34.43 -7.78 32.24
CA TYR A 900 34.62 -8.59 33.45
C TYR A 900 34.52 -7.67 34.66
N ALA A 901 33.41 -7.75 35.40
CA ALA A 901 33.25 -6.98 36.63
C ALA A 901 34.22 -7.48 37.71
N SER A 902 34.97 -6.55 38.32
CA SER A 902 36.02 -6.83 39.30
C SER A 902 35.50 -7.30 40.68
N SER A 903 34.18 -7.34 40.88
CA SER A 903 33.56 -7.78 42.14
C SER A 903 32.35 -8.68 41.88
N GLY A 904 32.46 -9.96 42.24
CA GLY A 904 31.34 -10.90 42.25
C GLY A 904 31.48 -12.15 41.39
N GLY A 905 32.52 -12.26 40.55
CA GLY A 905 32.73 -13.46 39.71
C GLY A 905 31.74 -13.61 38.55
N VAL A 906 31.01 -12.55 38.20
CA VAL A 906 30.10 -12.53 37.06
C VAL A 906 30.90 -12.10 35.81
N ASN A 907 30.91 -12.97 34.80
CA ASN A 907 31.47 -12.68 33.48
C ASN A 907 30.35 -12.00 32.68
N ASP A 908 30.48 -10.69 32.38
CA ASP A 908 29.44 -9.95 31.64
C ASP A 908 29.47 -10.28 30.13
N GLY A 909 30.42 -11.13 29.71
CA GLY A 909 30.46 -11.79 28.41
C GLY A 909 30.82 -10.89 27.22
N ILE A 910 31.01 -11.50 26.05
CA ILE A 910 31.23 -10.88 24.75
C ILE A 910 29.88 -10.77 24.04
N ALA A 911 29.35 -9.56 23.92
CA ALA A 911 28.10 -9.30 23.21
C ALA A 911 28.31 -9.39 21.70
N VAL A 912 27.76 -10.41 21.06
CA VAL A 912 27.75 -10.64 19.61
C VAL A 912 26.38 -10.22 19.08
N ARG A 913 26.34 -9.28 18.14
CA ARG A 913 25.13 -8.77 17.47
C ARG A 913 25.22 -8.96 15.95
N TRP A 914 24.10 -9.01 15.26
CA TRP A 914 24.03 -9.14 13.81
C TRP A 914 22.71 -8.55 13.31
N ASP A 915 22.55 -8.41 11.99
CA ASP A 915 21.31 -7.95 11.37
C ASP A 915 20.55 -9.15 10.79
N ALA A 916 19.22 -9.13 10.91
CA ALA A 916 18.36 -10.10 10.26
C ALA A 916 18.20 -9.76 8.76
N PRO A 917 18.04 -10.75 7.86
CA PRO A 917 17.58 -10.50 6.50
C PRO A 917 16.30 -9.62 6.48
N PRO A 918 16.27 -8.50 5.73
CA PRO A 918 15.27 -7.42 5.88
C PRO A 918 13.80 -7.82 5.67
N LEU A 919 13.55 -8.95 5.01
CA LEU A 919 12.20 -9.39 4.63
C LEU A 919 11.59 -10.43 5.59
N LEU A 920 12.36 -10.96 6.55
CA LEU A 920 11.86 -11.95 7.52
C LEU A 920 10.77 -11.35 8.43
N ALA A 921 10.99 -10.14 8.93
CA ALA A 921 10.03 -9.47 9.82
C ALA A 921 8.72 -9.10 9.12
N ALA A 922 8.80 -8.61 7.87
CA ALA A 922 7.63 -8.26 7.06
C ALA A 922 6.76 -9.49 6.71
N ALA A 923 7.34 -10.70 6.75
CA ALA A 923 6.66 -11.96 6.55
C ALA A 923 6.08 -12.57 7.85
N GLY A 924 6.22 -11.90 9.00
CA GLY A 924 5.78 -12.41 10.29
C GLY A 924 6.61 -13.59 10.82
N PHE A 925 7.86 -13.76 10.34
CA PHE A 925 8.74 -14.85 10.76
C PHE A 925 9.67 -14.40 11.89
N ASN A 926 9.73 -15.18 12.98
CA ASN A 926 10.68 -14.98 14.09
C ASN A 926 11.87 -15.95 13.93
N PRO A 927 13.00 -15.51 13.35
CA PRO A 927 14.15 -16.38 13.11
C PRO A 927 14.84 -16.81 14.41
N ARG A 928 15.19 -18.10 14.50
CA ARG A 928 16.08 -18.60 15.55
C ARG A 928 17.51 -18.61 15.05
N TYR A 929 18.40 -17.91 15.72
CA TYR A 929 19.80 -17.80 15.36
C TYR A 929 20.64 -18.86 16.08
N GLU A 930 21.63 -19.39 15.40
CA GLU A 930 22.64 -20.28 15.97
C GLU A 930 23.98 -19.53 16.05
N VAL A 931 24.53 -19.46 17.26
CA VAL A 931 25.77 -18.72 17.52
C VAL A 931 26.91 -19.70 17.68
N TYR A 932 27.95 -19.49 16.88
CA TYR A 932 29.17 -20.27 16.90
C TYR A 932 30.33 -19.38 17.35
N ARG A 933 31.28 -19.95 18.08
CA ARG A 933 32.53 -19.30 18.49
C ARG A 933 33.72 -20.19 18.21
N LYS A 934 34.83 -19.54 17.93
CA LYS A 934 36.13 -20.17 17.89
C LYS A 934 37.16 -19.23 18.50
N ALA A 935 38.09 -19.72 19.31
CA ALA A 935 39.24 -18.89 19.70
C ALA A 935 40.08 -18.58 18.45
N HIS A 936 40.67 -17.40 18.41
CA HIS A 936 41.39 -16.88 17.24
C HIS A 936 42.54 -17.80 16.79
N ASP A 937 43.06 -18.64 17.68
CA ASP A 937 44.11 -19.64 17.44
C ASP A 937 43.58 -21.07 17.17
N LYS A 938 42.27 -21.31 17.12
CA LYS A 938 41.63 -22.63 16.90
C LYS A 938 41.10 -22.77 15.47
N THR A 939 40.81 -24.00 15.06
CA THR A 939 40.37 -24.34 13.69
C THR A 939 38.94 -24.88 13.61
N VAL A 940 38.30 -25.19 14.74
CA VAL A 940 36.95 -25.79 14.81
C VAL A 940 35.98 -24.81 15.46
N TRP A 941 34.85 -24.55 14.82
CA TRP A 941 33.77 -23.72 15.36
C TRP A 941 32.90 -24.51 16.34
N ASP A 942 32.83 -24.04 17.57
CA ASP A 942 31.94 -24.62 18.59
C ASP A 942 30.60 -23.89 18.54
N LYS A 943 29.50 -24.65 18.38
CA LYS A 943 28.16 -24.09 18.60
C LYS A 943 28.02 -23.75 20.07
N ILE A 944 27.83 -22.47 20.37
CA ILE A 944 27.73 -21.98 21.75
C ILE A 944 26.29 -22.09 22.23
N THR A 945 25.35 -21.61 21.41
CA THR A 945 23.94 -21.52 21.77
C THR A 945 23.06 -21.33 20.54
N SER A 946 21.74 -21.29 20.78
CA SER A 946 20.77 -20.73 19.85
C SER A 946 19.97 -19.63 20.56
N VAL A 947 19.69 -18.52 19.89
CA VAL A 947 18.95 -17.36 20.42
C VAL A 947 17.87 -16.91 19.45
N ASP A 948 16.77 -16.34 19.94
CA ASP A 948 15.65 -15.88 19.09
C ASP A 948 15.69 -14.38 18.80
N VAL A 949 16.75 -13.70 19.25
CA VAL A 949 17.01 -12.28 19.02
C VAL A 949 18.39 -12.12 18.40
N PRO A 950 18.64 -11.06 17.61
CA PRO A 950 19.88 -10.91 16.87
C PRO A 950 21.08 -10.42 17.73
N LEU A 951 21.15 -10.96 18.96
CA LEU A 951 22.11 -10.62 20.00
C LEU A 951 22.35 -11.85 20.89
N TYR A 952 23.62 -12.13 21.19
CA TYR A 952 24.01 -13.12 22.17
C TYR A 952 25.21 -12.65 22.97
N VAL A 953 25.16 -12.81 24.29
CA VAL A 953 26.29 -12.52 25.17
C VAL A 953 27.00 -13.83 25.49
N ASP A 954 28.16 -14.02 24.87
CA ASP A 954 28.99 -15.20 25.09
C ASP A 954 29.82 -15.09 26.37
N ALA A 955 29.86 -16.12 27.20
CA ALA A 955 30.72 -16.15 28.39
C ALA A 955 31.90 -17.11 28.16
N PRO A 956 32.99 -16.66 27.49
CA PRO A 956 34.10 -17.55 27.19
C PRO A 956 34.80 -18.05 28.47
N PRO A 957 35.21 -19.32 28.48
CA PRO A 957 35.82 -19.95 29.65
C PRO A 957 37.24 -19.42 29.93
N GLU A 958 37.93 -18.88 28.93
CA GLU A 958 39.32 -18.42 29.04
C GLU A 958 39.42 -16.89 28.91
N ARG A 959 40.12 -16.25 29.86
CA ARG A 959 40.31 -14.80 29.91
C ARG A 959 41.49 -14.38 29.03
N GLY A 960 41.36 -13.26 28.32
CA GLY A 960 42.45 -12.69 27.49
C GLY A 960 42.66 -13.38 26.14
N VAL A 961 41.75 -14.28 25.74
CA VAL A 961 41.74 -14.95 24.43
C VAL A 961 40.83 -14.19 23.48
N ALA A 962 41.30 -13.94 22.25
CA ALA A 962 40.47 -13.36 21.19
C ALA A 962 39.57 -14.45 20.59
N TYR A 963 38.31 -14.12 20.31
CA TYR A 963 37.32 -15.06 19.80
C TYR A 963 36.68 -14.52 18.51
N GLU A 964 36.48 -15.42 17.55
CA GLU A 964 35.73 -15.20 16.29
C GLU A 964 34.31 -15.72 16.47
N TYR A 965 33.32 -15.10 15.80
CA TYR A 965 31.90 -15.44 15.91
C TYR A 965 31.23 -15.62 14.53
N LEU A 966 30.32 -16.59 14.43
CA LEU A 966 29.52 -16.88 13.23
C LEU A 966 28.06 -17.09 13.63
N ILE A 967 27.13 -16.57 12.81
CA ILE A 967 25.70 -16.60 13.06
C ILE A 967 24.96 -17.29 11.92
N GLY A 968 24.32 -18.43 12.19
CA GLY A 968 23.35 -19.05 11.28
C GLY A 968 21.91 -18.70 11.66
N ILE A 969 20.97 -18.80 10.72
CA ILE A 969 19.53 -18.75 11.01
C ILE A 969 18.97 -20.17 10.81
N SER A 970 18.54 -20.78 11.91
CA SER A 970 17.88 -22.09 11.93
C SER A 970 16.36 -21.96 11.84
N ASN A 971 15.73 -22.92 11.16
CA ASN A 971 14.28 -23.11 11.26
C ASN A 971 13.95 -23.96 12.50
N GLN A 972 12.94 -23.57 13.29
CA GLN A 972 12.47 -24.37 14.44
C GLN A 972 11.86 -25.71 14.02
N ASP A 973 11.34 -25.83 12.78
CA ASP A 973 10.56 -26.99 12.32
C ASP A 973 11.39 -28.14 11.72
N ASP A 974 12.66 -27.92 11.38
CA ASP A 974 13.47 -28.86 10.57
C ASP A 974 14.39 -29.78 11.39
N GLY A 975 14.03 -30.03 12.66
CA GLY A 975 14.76 -30.98 13.51
C GLY A 975 16.22 -30.59 13.83
N GLY A 976 16.61 -29.34 13.61
CA GLY A 976 17.92 -28.80 14.00
C GLY A 976 19.12 -29.17 13.11
N THR A 977 18.89 -29.64 11.87
CA THR A 977 19.97 -30.13 10.98
C THR A 977 20.42 -29.19 9.86
N ALA A 978 19.78 -28.03 9.66
CA ALA A 978 20.13 -27.14 8.54
C ALA A 978 21.31 -26.21 8.88
N SER A 979 22.53 -26.59 8.48
CA SER A 979 23.71 -25.72 8.55
C SER A 979 23.73 -24.73 7.37
N SER A 980 23.41 -23.46 7.61
CA SER A 980 23.57 -22.37 6.63
C SER A 980 25.05 -21.98 6.53
N GLN A 981 25.87 -22.75 5.80
CA GLN A 981 27.26 -22.35 5.56
C GLN A 981 27.31 -21.28 4.45
N PRO A 982 27.90 -20.10 4.70
CA PRO A 982 28.05 -19.08 3.67
C PRO A 982 28.99 -19.58 2.55
N LYS A 983 28.55 -19.44 1.29
CA LYS A 983 29.32 -19.82 0.10
C LYS A 983 29.97 -18.62 -0.58
N ASP A 984 30.61 -18.80 -1.73
CA ASP A 984 31.08 -17.69 -2.59
C ASP A 984 29.92 -17.03 -3.37
N SER A 985 29.92 -15.69 -3.49
CA SER A 985 29.06 -14.89 -4.39
C SER A 985 29.71 -13.55 -4.73
N ALA A 986 30.00 -13.33 -6.01
CA ALA A 986 30.57 -12.08 -6.50
C ALA A 986 29.65 -10.87 -6.20
N ARG A 987 28.32 -11.08 -6.26
CA ARG A 987 27.32 -10.02 -6.03
C ARG A 987 27.30 -9.52 -4.59
N PHE A 988 27.34 -10.44 -3.62
CA PHE A 988 27.43 -10.07 -2.20
C PHE A 988 28.71 -9.29 -1.90
N ILE A 989 29.81 -9.68 -2.56
CA ILE A 989 31.10 -9.00 -2.45
C ILE A 989 31.02 -7.56 -2.98
N ASP A 990 30.39 -7.35 -4.13
CA ASP A 990 30.23 -6.00 -4.72
C ASP A 990 29.27 -5.11 -3.90
N PHE A 991 28.20 -5.69 -3.33
CA PHE A 991 27.34 -4.99 -2.39
C PHE A 991 28.13 -4.49 -1.17
N CYS A 992 28.97 -5.33 -0.57
CA CYS A 992 29.82 -4.94 0.55
C CYS A 992 30.81 -3.83 0.17
N ARG A 993 31.36 -3.85 -1.06
CA ARG A 993 32.30 -2.82 -1.57
C ARG A 993 31.66 -1.47 -1.85
N ALA A 994 30.38 -1.45 -2.19
CA ALA A 994 29.64 -0.23 -2.51
C ALA A 994 29.29 0.60 -1.25
N GLN A 995 29.30 -0.02 -0.07
CA GLN A 995 29.06 0.66 1.20
C GLN A 995 30.32 1.46 1.61
N LYS A 996 30.31 2.77 1.38
CA LYS A 996 31.43 3.70 1.66
C LYS A 996 31.08 4.72 2.75
N ASP A 997 32.06 5.07 3.57
CA ASP A 997 31.92 6.08 4.61
C ASP A 997 31.84 7.48 4.00
N ASP A 998 31.55 8.47 4.82
CA ASP A 998 31.38 9.87 4.40
C ASP A 998 32.69 10.52 3.89
N ARG A 999 33.82 9.77 3.91
CA ARG A 999 35.12 10.17 3.36
C ARG A 999 35.50 9.34 2.11
N ASN A 1000 34.51 8.66 1.52
CA ASN A 1000 34.63 7.83 0.30
C ASN A 1000 35.59 6.63 0.45
N ARG A 1001 35.84 6.18 1.70
CA ARG A 1001 36.54 4.94 2.03
C ARG A 1001 35.51 3.82 2.15
N ALA A 1002 35.84 2.58 1.83
CA ALA A 1002 34.95 1.46 2.15
C ALA A 1002 34.58 1.52 3.65
N GLN A 1003 33.29 1.51 4.01
CA GLN A 1003 32.89 1.39 5.42
C GLN A 1003 33.47 0.07 5.90
N MET A 1004 34.40 0.14 6.84
CA MET A 1004 35.08 -1.02 7.37
C MET A 1004 34.07 -1.94 8.07
N LEU A 1005 33.57 -2.94 7.36
CA LEU A 1005 33.05 -4.18 7.92
C LEU A 1005 33.84 -5.35 7.29
N GLY A 1006 35.12 -5.44 7.66
CA GLY A 1006 36.03 -6.53 7.29
C GLY A 1006 36.83 -6.30 6.00
N TYR A 1007 38.11 -6.67 6.04
CA TYR A 1007 38.93 -6.87 4.83
C TYR A 1007 38.85 -8.34 4.42
N MET A 1008 38.67 -8.64 3.13
CA MET A 1008 39.01 -9.97 2.61
C MET A 1008 40.53 -10.07 2.47
N LEU A 1009 41.19 -10.54 3.53
CA LEU A 1009 42.61 -10.90 3.48
C LEU A 1009 42.72 -12.36 3.02
N ASP A 1010 43.30 -12.58 1.84
CA ASP A 1010 43.50 -13.91 1.29
C ASP A 1010 44.79 -14.54 1.85
N MET A 1011 44.72 -15.82 2.23
CA MET A 1011 45.90 -16.57 2.61
C MET A 1011 46.62 -17.06 1.36
N VAL A 1012 47.83 -16.54 1.17
CA VAL A 1012 48.66 -16.84 0.00
C VAL A 1012 49.07 -18.31 -0.03
N LYS A 1013 48.66 -19.04 -1.07
CA LYS A 1013 49.09 -20.42 -1.32
C LYS A 1013 50.46 -20.45 -1.99
N MET A 1014 51.46 -21.03 -1.33
CA MET A 1014 52.80 -21.24 -1.88
C MET A 1014 52.76 -22.26 -3.03
N GLU A 1015 53.38 -21.93 -4.17
CA GLU A 1015 53.40 -22.81 -5.35
C GLU A 1015 54.65 -23.69 -5.39
N ILE A 1016 55.85 -23.07 -5.43
CA ILE A 1016 57.13 -23.78 -5.45
C ILE A 1016 58.26 -22.87 -4.95
N VAL A 1017 59.28 -23.45 -4.31
CA VAL A 1017 60.57 -22.80 -4.05
C VAL A 1017 61.64 -23.55 -4.83
N SER A 1018 62.26 -22.91 -5.82
CA SER A 1018 63.29 -23.53 -6.67
C SER A 1018 64.67 -22.96 -6.36
N ARG A 1019 65.67 -23.85 -6.32
CA ARG A 1019 67.09 -23.50 -6.20
C ARG A 1019 67.65 -23.35 -7.62
N ASP A 1020 67.68 -22.12 -8.14
CA ASP A 1020 68.28 -21.86 -9.45
C ASP A 1020 69.77 -21.47 -9.31
N GLU A 1021 70.60 -22.41 -9.73
CA GLU A 1021 72.01 -22.42 -10.15
C GLU A 1021 72.96 -21.27 -9.74
N GLN A 1022 74.14 -21.67 -9.25
CA GLN A 1022 75.30 -20.81 -8.99
C GLN A 1022 75.53 -19.80 -10.12
N LYS A 1023 75.38 -18.50 -9.83
CA LYS A 1023 76.01 -17.49 -10.68
C LYS A 1023 77.51 -17.48 -10.39
N GLU A 1024 78.32 -17.54 -11.46
CA GLU A 1024 79.77 -17.38 -11.38
C GLU A 1024 80.09 -16.13 -10.55
N GLY A 1025 80.78 -16.33 -9.41
CA GLY A 1025 81.01 -15.28 -8.42
C GLY A 1025 80.69 -15.65 -6.97
N GLY A 1026 80.11 -16.83 -6.72
CA GLY A 1026 80.00 -17.40 -5.37
C GLY A 1026 78.79 -16.95 -4.54
N SER A 1027 77.79 -16.30 -5.14
CA SER A 1027 76.54 -15.90 -4.49
C SER A 1027 75.40 -16.89 -4.80
N PHE A 1028 74.88 -17.54 -3.77
CA PHE A 1028 73.69 -18.39 -3.83
C PHE A 1028 72.41 -17.55 -3.87
N ALA A 1029 71.40 -17.99 -4.65
CA ALA A 1029 70.08 -17.40 -4.70
C ALA A 1029 68.98 -18.48 -4.74
N GLU A 1030 67.82 -18.20 -4.13
CA GLU A 1030 66.63 -19.08 -4.13
C GLU A 1030 65.43 -18.28 -4.68
N GLN A 1031 64.56 -18.90 -5.49
CA GLN A 1031 63.34 -18.27 -5.99
C GLN A 1031 62.13 -18.76 -5.21
N VAL A 1032 61.35 -17.84 -4.65
CA VAL A 1032 60.11 -18.13 -3.93
C VAL A 1032 58.92 -17.77 -4.81
N ARG A 1033 58.03 -18.72 -5.14
CA ARG A 1033 56.81 -18.50 -5.96
C ARG A 1033 55.51 -18.82 -5.21
N TRP A 1034 54.47 -18.02 -5.41
CA TRP A 1034 53.15 -18.19 -4.79
C TRP A 1034 52.00 -17.76 -5.71
N TYR A 1035 50.78 -18.24 -5.43
CA TYR A 1035 49.56 -17.80 -6.12
C TYR A 1035 49.12 -16.41 -5.62
N SER A 1036 48.77 -15.51 -6.55
CA SER A 1036 48.19 -14.21 -6.22
C SER A 1036 46.82 -14.34 -5.57
N ALA A 1037 46.47 -13.39 -4.72
CA ALA A 1037 45.16 -13.30 -4.08
C ALA A 1037 44.08 -12.71 -5.02
N GLY A 1038 42.93 -13.37 -5.17
CA GLY A 1038 41.88 -12.96 -6.12
C GLY A 1038 40.96 -14.09 -6.65
N ILE A 1039 39.93 -13.75 -7.44
CA ILE A 1039 39.12 -14.74 -8.18
C ILE A 1039 40.00 -15.34 -9.26
N LYS A 1040 40.18 -16.67 -9.26
CA LYS A 1040 40.83 -17.39 -10.35
C LYS A 1040 39.88 -17.47 -11.54
N THR A 1041 40.15 -16.69 -12.57
CA THR A 1041 39.69 -17.02 -13.93
C THR A 1041 40.92 -17.43 -14.74
N SER A 1042 40.81 -18.42 -15.63
CA SER A 1042 41.96 -18.96 -16.39
C SER A 1042 42.55 -18.00 -17.43
N ALA A 1043 42.16 -16.73 -17.42
CA ALA A 1043 42.71 -15.71 -18.28
C ALA A 1043 43.53 -14.75 -17.41
N SER A 1044 44.64 -14.29 -17.96
CA SER A 1044 45.70 -13.46 -17.37
C SER A 1044 45.28 -12.05 -16.90
N SER A 1045 44.12 -11.93 -16.25
CA SER A 1045 43.57 -10.70 -15.68
C SER A 1045 42.86 -11.03 -14.37
N ASP A 1046 43.65 -11.41 -13.36
CA ASP A 1046 43.16 -11.55 -12.00
C ASP A 1046 42.75 -10.16 -11.47
N TYR A 1047 41.55 -10.06 -10.89
CA TYR A 1047 41.09 -8.84 -10.23
C TYR A 1047 41.57 -8.82 -8.78
N ASN A 1048 42.53 -7.94 -8.49
CA ASN A 1048 43.07 -7.67 -7.17
C ASN A 1048 41.95 -7.24 -6.20
N TRP A 1049 41.76 -7.98 -5.11
CA TRP A 1049 40.73 -7.74 -4.08
C TRP A 1049 41.04 -6.55 -3.15
N GLY A 1050 41.79 -5.55 -3.62
CA GLY A 1050 42.23 -4.41 -2.82
C GLY A 1050 43.45 -4.71 -1.95
N ILE A 1051 44.31 -5.63 -2.38
CA ILE A 1051 45.62 -5.93 -1.77
C ILE A 1051 46.66 -4.98 -2.37
N ASP A 1052 47.42 -4.29 -1.53
CA ASP A 1052 48.43 -3.31 -1.96
C ASP A 1052 49.82 -3.93 -2.09
N GLY A 1053 50.03 -5.15 -1.59
CA GLY A 1053 51.28 -5.86 -1.83
C GLY A 1053 51.46 -7.17 -1.06
N TYR A 1054 52.68 -7.70 -1.15
CA TYR A 1054 53.12 -8.89 -0.41
C TYR A 1054 54.44 -8.65 0.28
N THR A 1055 54.58 -9.10 1.51
CA THR A 1055 55.88 -9.16 2.19
C THR A 1055 56.30 -10.61 2.38
N VAL A 1056 57.53 -10.91 1.97
CA VAL A 1056 58.16 -12.22 2.01
C VAL A 1056 59.15 -12.25 3.15
N TYR A 1057 59.06 -13.28 3.98
CA TYR A 1057 59.90 -13.48 5.14
C TYR A 1057 60.65 -14.80 5.06
N VAL A 1058 61.84 -14.83 5.66
CA VAL A 1058 62.62 -16.03 5.92
C VAL A 1058 62.87 -16.17 7.41
N MET A 1059 62.69 -17.37 7.96
CA MET A 1059 63.16 -17.71 9.29
C MET A 1059 64.37 -18.61 9.14
N ASN A 1060 65.52 -18.15 9.62
CA ASN A 1060 66.74 -18.93 9.67
C ASN A 1060 67.10 -19.19 11.13
N ARG A 1061 66.70 -20.36 11.64
CA ARG A 1061 66.90 -20.77 13.04
C ARG A 1061 68.35 -20.86 13.51
N ASN A 1062 69.32 -20.68 12.60
CA ASN A 1062 70.73 -20.61 12.95
C ASN A 1062 71.20 -19.20 13.31
N ILE A 1063 70.47 -18.16 12.88
CA ILE A 1063 70.77 -16.77 13.22
C ILE A 1063 70.01 -16.44 14.50
N ASP A 1064 68.70 -16.63 14.46
CA ASP A 1064 67.79 -16.53 15.58
C ASP A 1064 66.49 -17.28 15.28
N ASP A 1065 65.62 -17.40 16.27
CA ASP A 1065 64.28 -17.97 16.09
C ASP A 1065 63.28 -16.96 15.49
N GLY A 1066 63.77 -15.90 14.83
CA GLY A 1066 63.01 -14.79 14.29
C GLY A 1066 62.71 -14.91 12.79
N TRP A 1067 61.62 -14.25 12.36
CA TRP A 1067 61.31 -14.02 10.96
C TRP A 1067 61.96 -12.73 10.48
N HIS A 1068 62.71 -12.82 9.39
CA HIS A 1068 63.39 -11.71 8.75
C HIS A 1068 62.70 -11.39 7.43
N GLU A 1069 62.36 -10.13 7.22
CA GLU A 1069 61.83 -9.66 5.95
C GLU A 1069 62.93 -9.67 4.88
N ILE A 1070 62.62 -10.26 3.73
CA ILE A 1070 63.58 -10.40 2.61
C ILE A 1070 63.10 -9.74 1.33
N ALA A 1071 61.80 -9.51 1.20
CA ALA A 1071 61.25 -8.72 0.11
C ALA A 1071 59.90 -8.13 0.47
N ASP A 1072 59.61 -6.98 -0.10
CA ASP A 1072 58.36 -6.26 0.09
C ASP A 1072 57.92 -5.69 -1.26
N ILE A 1073 56.76 -6.14 -1.72
CA ILE A 1073 56.33 -6.00 -3.12
C ILE A 1073 55.03 -5.19 -3.13
N SER A 1074 55.14 -3.89 -3.36
CA SER A 1074 54.01 -2.96 -3.37
C SER A 1074 53.48 -2.62 -4.77
N SER A 1075 54.14 -3.07 -5.83
CA SER A 1075 53.60 -3.00 -7.20
C SER A 1075 53.81 -4.34 -7.89
N PHE A 1076 52.71 -5.05 -8.11
CA PHE A 1076 52.73 -6.38 -8.69
C PHE A 1076 51.81 -6.45 -9.91
N PRO A 1077 52.23 -7.13 -10.99
CA PRO A 1077 51.39 -7.31 -12.16
C PRO A 1077 50.23 -8.28 -11.83
N ASN A 1078 49.04 -8.02 -12.40
CA ASN A 1078 47.87 -8.90 -12.29
C ASN A 1078 48.12 -10.24 -13.01
N GLN A 1079 48.85 -11.13 -12.36
CA GLN A 1079 49.21 -12.46 -12.86
C GLN A 1079 48.84 -13.51 -11.81
N THR A 1080 48.59 -14.73 -12.26
CA THR A 1080 48.13 -15.83 -11.40
C THR A 1080 49.16 -16.21 -10.34
N ASN A 1081 50.45 -16.04 -10.64
CA ASN A 1081 51.56 -16.37 -9.73
C ASN A 1081 52.52 -15.18 -9.62
N GLN A 1082 53.00 -14.92 -8.40
CA GLN A 1082 54.06 -13.96 -8.11
C GLN A 1082 55.34 -14.70 -7.74
N SER A 1083 56.49 -14.03 -7.91
CA SER A 1083 57.76 -14.59 -7.48
C SER A 1083 58.75 -13.53 -7.01
N VAL A 1084 59.65 -13.92 -6.09
CA VAL A 1084 60.79 -13.09 -5.72
C VAL A 1084 62.08 -13.90 -5.69
N MET A 1085 63.17 -13.29 -6.16
CA MET A 1085 64.52 -13.83 -6.06
C MET A 1085 65.17 -13.37 -4.76
N VAL A 1086 65.61 -14.32 -3.94
CA VAL A 1086 66.26 -14.07 -2.66
C VAL A 1086 67.76 -14.33 -2.82
N THR A 1087 68.60 -13.37 -2.46
CA THR A 1087 70.07 -13.48 -2.52
C THR A 1087 70.66 -13.45 -1.11
N ASN A 1088 71.88 -13.97 -0.91
CA ASN A 1088 72.51 -14.08 0.42
C ASN A 1088 73.00 -12.76 1.04
N LYS A 1089 72.27 -11.66 0.82
CA LYS A 1089 72.51 -10.38 1.48
C LYS A 1089 72.34 -10.59 2.98
N ASP A 1090 73.35 -10.21 3.77
CA ASP A 1090 73.37 -10.27 5.24
C ASP A 1090 73.43 -11.68 5.87
N GLY A 1091 73.72 -12.72 5.10
CA GLY A 1091 73.97 -14.08 5.63
C GLY A 1091 72.73 -14.91 5.92
N LEU A 1092 71.53 -14.39 5.61
CA LEU A 1092 70.24 -15.05 5.81
C LEU A 1092 70.09 -16.37 5.02
N LEU A 1093 70.85 -16.55 3.94
CA LEU A 1093 70.90 -17.77 3.12
C LEU A 1093 72.23 -18.53 3.24
N LYS A 1094 73.07 -18.26 4.24
CA LYS A 1094 74.42 -18.85 4.34
C LYS A 1094 74.37 -20.31 4.82
N VAL A 1095 74.43 -21.24 3.87
CA VAL A 1095 74.38 -22.70 4.10
C VAL A 1095 75.76 -23.29 4.38
N LEU A 1096 75.90 -24.02 5.49
CA LEU A 1096 76.71 -25.24 5.55
C LEU A 1096 75.79 -26.41 5.91
N ARG A 1097 75.40 -27.12 4.84
CA ARG A 1097 74.85 -28.48 4.68
C ARG A 1097 73.79 -29.10 5.62
N ASP A 1098 73.40 -28.54 6.76
CA ASP A 1098 72.52 -29.28 7.71
C ASP A 1098 71.33 -28.51 8.34
N TYR A 1099 70.92 -27.34 7.85
CA TYR A 1099 70.01 -26.48 8.63
C TYR A 1099 68.76 -25.95 7.91
N LYS A 1100 67.66 -25.91 8.67
CA LYS A 1100 66.27 -25.68 8.27
C LYS A 1100 65.94 -24.19 8.26
N HIS A 1101 65.82 -23.57 7.09
CA HIS A 1101 65.20 -22.24 6.93
C HIS A 1101 63.80 -22.37 6.31
N PHE A 1102 62.89 -21.48 6.70
CA PHE A 1102 61.49 -21.49 6.30
C PHE A 1102 61.12 -20.18 5.61
N PHE A 1103 60.22 -20.23 4.64
CA PHE A 1103 59.68 -19.05 3.96
C PHE A 1103 58.20 -18.87 4.29
N LYS A 1104 57.77 -17.61 4.42
CA LYS A 1104 56.34 -17.25 4.44
C LYS A 1104 56.11 -16.00 3.60
N VAL A 1105 54.93 -15.91 3.00
CA VAL A 1105 54.48 -14.73 2.25
C VAL A 1105 53.17 -14.26 2.88
N ARG A 1106 53.07 -12.95 3.12
CA ARG A 1106 51.85 -12.33 3.64
C ARG A 1106 51.37 -11.26 2.67
N SER A 1107 50.12 -11.35 2.24
CA SER A 1107 49.46 -10.24 1.54
C SER A 1107 49.20 -9.10 2.52
N TYR A 1108 49.19 -7.86 2.05
CA TYR A 1108 48.87 -6.69 2.86
C TYR A 1108 48.11 -5.62 2.09
N VAL A 1109 47.44 -4.75 2.85
CA VAL A 1109 46.86 -3.48 2.38
C VAL A 1109 47.61 -2.31 3.02
N VAL A 1110 47.68 -1.16 2.37
CA VAL A 1110 48.34 0.06 2.82
C VAL A 1110 47.26 1.09 3.18
N LYS A 1111 47.31 1.62 4.39
CA LYS A 1111 46.44 2.70 4.86
C LYS A 1111 46.82 4.04 4.22
N ASP A 1112 45.93 5.04 4.34
CA ASP A 1112 46.16 6.41 3.86
C ASP A 1112 47.41 7.08 4.49
N ASP A 1113 47.85 6.61 5.67
CA ASP A 1113 49.06 7.08 6.37
C ASP A 1113 50.34 6.30 6.03
N GLY A 1114 50.23 5.30 5.14
CA GLY A 1114 51.33 4.44 4.71
C GLY A 1114 51.54 3.17 5.53
N GLU A 1115 50.71 2.90 6.55
CA GLU A 1115 50.83 1.68 7.38
C GLU A 1115 50.32 0.42 6.66
N LYS A 1116 51.06 -0.70 6.78
CA LYS A 1116 50.69 -2.00 6.18
C LYS A 1116 49.90 -2.90 7.13
N ILE A 1117 48.72 -3.35 6.71
CA ILE A 1117 47.90 -4.35 7.41
C ILE A 1117 48.02 -5.68 6.68
N TYR A 1118 48.55 -6.70 7.36
CA TYR A 1118 48.88 -7.99 6.78
C TYR A 1118 47.80 -9.07 7.02
N CYS A 1119 47.69 -10.03 6.11
CA CYS A 1119 46.90 -11.26 6.33
C CYS A 1119 47.40 -12.03 7.57
N PRO A 1120 46.51 -12.78 8.26
CA PRO A 1120 46.92 -13.67 9.36
C PRO A 1120 48.06 -14.60 8.93
N ASP A 1121 48.92 -14.98 9.89
CA ASP A 1121 49.96 -15.98 9.61
C ASP A 1121 49.28 -17.34 9.32
N PRO A 1122 49.67 -18.03 8.24
CA PRO A 1122 49.03 -19.28 7.87
C PRO A 1122 49.19 -20.36 8.95
N PRO A 1123 48.21 -21.25 9.16
CA PRO A 1123 48.33 -22.34 10.12
C PRO A 1123 49.49 -23.26 9.73
N TYR A 1124 50.34 -23.60 10.70
CA TYR A 1124 51.56 -24.37 10.49
C TYR A 1124 51.27 -25.87 10.33
N THR A 1125 51.45 -26.42 9.13
CA THR A 1125 51.74 -27.84 8.95
C THR A 1125 53.02 -28.02 8.14
N TYR A 1126 54.05 -28.56 8.80
CA TYR A 1126 55.32 -28.91 8.15
C TYR A 1126 55.13 -30.18 7.32
N SER A 1127 54.72 -30.06 6.06
CA SER A 1127 54.65 -31.21 5.15
C SER A 1127 55.94 -31.32 4.34
N TYR A 1128 56.58 -32.48 4.39
CA TYR A 1128 57.70 -32.83 3.53
C TYR A 1128 57.17 -33.19 2.13
N ARG A 1129 57.33 -32.32 1.13
CA ARG A 1129 57.16 -32.70 -0.27
C ARG A 1129 58.44 -33.38 -0.75
N TRP A 1130 58.36 -34.67 -1.06
CA TRP A 1130 59.47 -35.43 -1.64
C TRP A 1130 59.93 -34.78 -2.95
N GLY A 1131 61.22 -34.41 -3.05
CA GLY A 1131 61.87 -34.03 -4.31
C GLY A 1131 62.44 -32.61 -4.39
N SER A 1132 62.23 -31.75 -3.39
CA SER A 1132 62.86 -30.42 -3.30
C SER A 1132 63.46 -30.22 -1.91
N ASP A 1133 64.70 -29.76 -1.80
CA ASP A 1133 65.43 -29.49 -0.54
C ASP A 1133 64.80 -28.37 0.35
N ALA A 1134 63.53 -28.01 0.14
CA ALA A 1134 62.80 -26.96 0.85
C ALA A 1134 61.58 -27.53 1.59
N TYR A 1135 61.48 -27.25 2.89
CA TYR A 1135 60.28 -27.52 3.68
C TYR A 1135 59.28 -26.37 3.47
N LEU A 1136 58.12 -26.67 2.88
CA LEU A 1136 57.09 -25.70 2.53
C LEU A 1136 55.97 -25.64 3.59
N MET A 1137 55.31 -24.49 3.70
CA MET A 1137 54.02 -24.34 4.37
C MET A 1137 52.94 -24.20 3.29
N GLU A 1138 52.02 -25.16 3.19
CA GLU A 1138 50.84 -25.09 2.31
C GLU A 1138 49.63 -24.56 3.08
N THR A 1139 48.83 -23.70 2.43
CA THR A 1139 47.52 -23.25 2.90
C THR A 1139 46.41 -23.74 1.96
N ASP A 1140 45.28 -24.15 2.54
CA ASP A 1140 44.01 -24.26 1.82
C ASP A 1140 43.37 -22.87 1.66
N TYR A 1141 42.62 -22.69 0.57
CA TYR A 1141 41.91 -21.44 0.27
C TYR A 1141 40.87 -21.17 1.36
N VAL A 1142 41.14 -20.20 2.22
CA VAL A 1142 40.18 -19.70 3.23
C VAL A 1142 40.11 -18.19 3.12
N LYS A 1143 38.93 -17.68 2.78
CA LYS A 1143 38.65 -16.23 2.73
C LYS A 1143 38.05 -15.81 4.07
N TRP A 1144 38.59 -14.74 4.65
CA TRP A 1144 38.22 -14.25 5.98
C TRP A 1144 37.44 -12.93 5.90
N GLY A 1145 36.56 -12.72 6.88
CA GLY A 1145 36.15 -11.39 7.33
C GLY A 1145 36.47 -11.28 8.83
N ALA A 1146 37.25 -10.28 9.24
CA ALA A 1146 37.68 -10.10 10.64
C ALA A 1146 37.67 -8.62 11.06
N ARG A 1147 37.47 -8.37 12.37
CA ARG A 1147 37.43 -7.04 13.05
C ARG A 1147 38.71 -6.78 13.87
N GLN A 1148 39.19 -5.52 13.93
CA GLN A 1148 40.36 -5.06 14.71
C GLN A 1148 39.96 -4.31 16.01
N ILE A 1149 40.83 -4.33 17.04
CA ILE A 1149 40.73 -3.53 18.30
C ILE A 1149 41.36 -2.12 18.09
N SER A 1150 40.71 -1.05 18.56
CA SER A 1150 41.16 0.34 18.37
C SER A 1150 42.24 0.80 19.37
N PRO A 1151 43.01 1.86 19.07
CA PRO A 1151 43.95 2.49 20.01
C PRO A 1151 43.29 2.99 21.31
N GLU A 1152 42.06 3.50 21.23
CA GLU A 1152 41.26 3.90 22.40
C GLU A 1152 40.85 2.70 23.26
N GLU A 1153 40.50 1.57 22.64
CA GLU A 1153 40.20 0.33 23.38
C GLU A 1153 41.40 -0.20 24.15
N PHE A 1154 42.62 0.05 23.65
CA PHE A 1154 43.86 -0.30 24.33
C PHE A 1154 44.21 0.64 25.48
N ILE A 1155 44.06 1.96 25.29
CA ILE A 1155 44.30 2.97 26.34
C ILE A 1155 43.35 2.71 27.53
N LYS A 1156 42.08 2.40 27.25
CA LYS A 1156 41.09 2.03 28.29
C LYS A 1156 41.49 0.78 29.08
N ILE A 1157 42.11 -0.23 28.45
CA ILE A 1157 42.58 -1.46 29.12
C ILE A 1157 43.74 -1.17 30.08
N THR A 1158 44.69 -0.32 29.65
CA THR A 1158 45.90 -0.03 30.43
C THR A 1158 45.62 0.88 31.62
N SER A 1159 44.68 1.83 31.52
CA SER A 1159 44.28 2.72 32.63
C SER A 1159 43.58 1.99 33.79
N LEU A 1160 42.78 0.95 33.50
CA LEU A 1160 42.09 0.12 34.51
C LEU A 1160 43.08 -0.64 35.41
N TYR A 1161 44.19 -1.11 34.85
CA TYR A 1161 45.26 -1.78 35.62
C TYR A 1161 46.06 -0.82 36.51
N LEU A 1162 46.24 0.44 36.09
CA LEU A 1162 46.91 1.49 36.89
C LEU A 1162 46.08 1.87 38.12
N ALA A 1163 44.75 1.96 37.97
CA ALA A 1163 43.83 2.32 39.04
C ALA A 1163 43.71 1.23 40.12
N ASP A 1164 43.63 -0.05 39.74
CA ASP A 1164 43.64 -1.20 40.69
C ASP A 1164 44.97 -1.28 41.48
N GLY A 1165 46.09 -0.95 40.84
CA GLY A 1165 47.40 -0.85 41.49
C GLY A 1165 47.46 0.22 42.58
N LEU A 1166 46.94 1.42 42.33
CA LEU A 1166 46.92 2.53 43.28
C LEU A 1166 45.97 2.29 44.48
N GLN A 1167 44.83 1.63 44.25
CA GLN A 1167 43.87 1.30 45.31
C GLN A 1167 44.47 0.33 46.35
N LYS A 1168 45.24 -0.67 45.89
CA LYS A 1168 45.87 -1.69 46.76
C LYS A 1168 47.01 -1.13 47.64
N VAL A 1169 47.57 0.03 47.29
CA VAL A 1169 48.67 0.68 48.04
C VAL A 1169 48.15 1.54 49.21
N ASN A 1170 46.93 2.07 49.12
CA ASN A 1170 46.36 2.98 50.12
C ASN A 1170 45.92 2.29 51.45
N GLY A 1171 46.08 0.96 51.55
CA GLY A 1171 45.62 0.15 52.69
C GLY A 1171 46.67 -0.19 53.75
N ASN A 1172 47.97 0.08 53.55
CA ASN A 1172 49.02 -0.33 54.49
C ASN A 1172 49.72 0.86 55.17
N ALA A 1173 49.46 0.98 56.47
CA ALA A 1173 50.07 1.96 57.34
C ALA A 1173 51.58 1.77 57.50
N TRP A 1174 52.27 2.89 57.59
CA TRP A 1174 53.67 3.09 57.91
C TRP A 1174 54.10 2.33 59.18
N ASN A 1175 54.61 1.09 59.07
CA ASN A 1175 55.69 0.59 59.93
C ASN A 1175 56.17 -0.84 59.62
N THR A 1176 57.48 -1.01 59.80
CA THR A 1176 58.29 -2.24 59.85
C THR A 1176 58.68 -2.92 58.54
N GLY A 1177 59.97 -3.23 58.45
CA GLY A 1177 60.68 -3.63 57.23
C GLY A 1177 60.14 -4.89 56.58
N PHE A 1178 59.78 -4.75 55.31
CA PHE A 1178 59.50 -5.84 54.40
C PHE A 1178 60.25 -5.56 53.08
N PHE A 1179 61.29 -6.35 52.82
CA PHE A 1179 61.92 -6.41 51.50
C PHE A 1179 61.00 -7.15 50.53
N GLY A 1180 60.72 -6.54 49.38
CA GLY A 1180 60.25 -7.21 48.17
C GLY A 1180 58.97 -8.04 48.31
N ARG A 1181 57.81 -7.40 48.34
CA ARG A 1181 56.62 -8.00 47.74
C ARG A 1181 56.46 -7.44 46.33
N SER A 1182 56.90 -8.19 45.32
CA SER A 1182 56.17 -8.14 44.06
C SER A 1182 54.80 -8.75 44.35
N ALA A 1183 53.73 -8.01 44.11
CA ALA A 1183 52.46 -8.66 43.85
C ALA A 1183 52.59 -9.30 42.46
N ASN A 1184 53.29 -10.44 42.36
CA ASN A 1184 53.16 -11.29 41.19
C ASN A 1184 51.73 -11.85 41.25
N ALA A 1185 50.81 -11.25 40.51
CA ALA A 1185 49.61 -11.94 40.08
C ALA A 1185 50.04 -12.99 39.03
N GLY A 1186 50.73 -14.03 39.49
CA GLY A 1186 51.05 -15.20 38.70
C GLY A 1186 49.80 -16.04 38.55
N GLY A 1187 49.07 -15.85 37.47
CA GLY A 1187 48.06 -16.76 36.97
C GLY A 1187 48.15 -16.79 35.45
N ASN A 1188 48.39 -17.97 34.88
CA ASN A 1188 48.51 -18.22 33.44
C ASN A 1188 47.32 -17.65 32.65
N TYR A 1189 47.43 -16.44 32.10
CA TYR A 1189 46.48 -15.89 31.13
C TYR A 1189 47.19 -14.97 30.14
N GLY A 1190 47.36 -15.46 28.90
CA GLY A 1190 47.35 -14.70 27.63
C GLY A 1190 47.89 -13.27 27.58
N SER A 1191 49.15 -13.04 27.93
CA SER A 1191 50.10 -12.07 27.35
C SER A 1191 51.24 -11.87 28.36
N SER A 1192 52.49 -11.83 27.89
CA SER A 1192 53.67 -11.71 28.77
C SER A 1192 53.90 -10.28 29.30
N GLY A 1193 52.83 -9.49 29.44
CA GLY A 1193 52.88 -8.15 30.01
C GLY A 1193 52.95 -8.19 31.55
N LYS A 1194 53.87 -7.44 32.15
CA LYS A 1194 54.05 -7.37 33.62
C LYS A 1194 53.89 -5.94 34.12
N VAL A 1195 53.16 -5.78 35.22
CA VAL A 1195 53.05 -4.52 35.97
C VAL A 1195 53.74 -4.69 37.33
N GLU A 1196 54.77 -3.89 37.60
CA GLU A 1196 55.48 -3.88 38.88
C GLU A 1196 55.30 -2.53 39.59
N ALA A 1197 55.11 -2.57 40.92
CA ALA A 1197 55.11 -1.38 41.77
C ALA A 1197 56.22 -1.52 42.81
N SER A 1198 57.05 -0.49 42.99
CA SER A 1198 58.14 -0.48 43.97
C SER A 1198 58.27 0.86 44.70
N SER A 1199 58.69 0.80 45.97
CA SER A 1199 59.06 1.96 46.79
C SER A 1199 60.43 1.73 47.41
N ASN A 1200 61.33 2.72 47.36
CA ASN A 1200 62.65 2.62 47.97
C ASN A 1200 62.67 3.19 49.39
N PHE A 1201 63.42 2.54 50.29
CA PHE A 1201 63.55 2.98 51.68
C PHE A 1201 64.14 4.39 51.77
N GLY A 1202 63.42 5.29 52.43
CA GLY A 1202 63.85 6.67 52.71
C GLY A 1202 63.49 7.70 51.64
N VAL A 1203 62.75 7.32 50.58
CA VAL A 1203 62.29 8.25 49.54
C VAL A 1203 60.76 8.24 49.46
N THR A 1204 60.14 9.42 49.34
CA THR A 1204 58.69 9.58 49.22
C THR A 1204 58.17 9.40 47.78
N SER A 1205 58.79 8.51 47.01
CA SER A 1205 58.47 8.24 45.60
C SER A 1205 58.04 6.81 45.34
N TRP A 1206 57.05 6.66 44.46
CA TRP A 1206 56.51 5.38 44.00
C TRP A 1206 56.80 5.22 42.50
N ASN A 1207 57.28 4.04 42.11
CA ASN A 1207 57.57 3.70 40.72
C ASN A 1207 56.64 2.59 40.24
N PHE A 1208 55.90 2.85 39.16
CA PHE A 1208 55.09 1.86 38.45
C PHE A 1208 55.73 1.55 37.09
N ILE A 1209 56.02 0.28 36.85
CA ILE A 1209 56.74 -0.20 35.66
C ILE A 1209 55.81 -1.12 34.86
N PHE A 1210 55.53 -0.74 33.62
CA PHE A 1210 54.76 -1.52 32.65
C PHE A 1210 55.72 -2.12 31.62
N SER A 1211 55.76 -3.44 31.51
CA SER A 1211 56.70 -4.14 30.63
C SER A 1211 55.95 -5.06 29.66
N ASN A 1212 56.37 -5.11 28.39
CA ASN A 1212 55.80 -5.92 27.29
C ASN A 1212 54.33 -5.64 26.90
N PHE A 1213 53.80 -4.46 27.19
CA PHE A 1213 52.53 -4.01 26.62
C PHE A 1213 52.78 -3.34 25.26
N LYS A 1214 52.41 -4.00 24.16
CA LYS A 1214 52.65 -3.51 22.80
C LYS A 1214 51.44 -2.69 22.32
N THR A 1215 51.50 -1.37 22.47
CA THR A 1215 50.88 -0.47 21.48
C THR A 1215 51.78 0.71 21.17
N ASP A 1216 51.79 1.06 19.89
CA ASP A 1216 52.34 2.31 19.37
C ASP A 1216 51.62 3.53 19.98
N LEU A 1217 52.14 4.02 21.11
CA LEU A 1217 51.90 5.38 21.58
C LEU A 1217 53.03 6.27 21.02
N GLN A 1218 52.73 7.06 19.98
CA GLN A 1218 53.64 8.09 19.48
C GLN A 1218 53.52 9.36 20.30
N THR A 1219 54.64 9.88 20.79
CA THR A 1219 54.69 11.22 21.35
C THR A 1219 54.70 12.27 20.24
N ARG A 1220 54.38 13.54 20.53
CA ARG A 1220 54.41 14.67 19.56
C ARG A 1220 55.78 14.88 18.86
N ALA A 1221 56.82 14.15 19.26
CA ALA A 1221 58.16 14.17 18.66
C ALA A 1221 58.47 12.96 17.73
N GLY A 1222 57.55 12.00 17.57
CA GLY A 1222 57.70 10.90 16.60
C GLY A 1222 58.49 9.66 17.07
N ASP A 1223 58.92 9.60 18.33
CA ASP A 1223 59.62 8.42 18.88
C ASP A 1223 58.65 7.35 19.40
N ARG A 1224 58.99 6.07 19.15
CA ARG A 1224 58.27 4.87 19.65
C ARG A 1224 58.65 4.54 21.09
N MET A 1225 57.68 4.47 22.00
CA MET A 1225 57.91 4.08 23.40
C MET A 1225 57.89 2.54 23.56
N THR A 1226 59.02 1.94 23.97
CA THR A 1226 59.15 0.50 24.27
C THR A 1226 58.88 0.14 25.73
N PHE A 1227 58.86 1.14 26.62
CA PHE A 1227 58.47 1.03 28.03
C PHE A 1227 57.90 2.38 28.48
N ILE A 1228 56.93 2.35 29.40
CA ILE A 1228 56.43 3.54 30.10
C ILE A 1228 56.73 3.36 31.58
N THR A 1229 57.52 4.29 32.10
CA THR A 1229 57.83 4.40 33.53
C THR A 1229 57.15 5.65 34.07
N ILE A 1230 56.20 5.49 35.00
CA ILE A 1230 55.54 6.61 35.65
C ILE A 1230 56.11 6.73 37.06
N ASN A 1231 56.87 7.79 37.30
CA ASN A 1231 57.47 8.11 38.59
C ASN A 1231 56.72 9.28 39.22
N GLY A 1232 56.23 9.12 40.45
CA GLY A 1232 55.64 10.20 41.23
C GLY A 1232 56.42 10.48 42.51
N GLU A 1233 56.76 11.74 42.77
CA GLU A 1233 57.32 12.22 44.05
C GLU A 1233 56.25 12.92 44.89
N LEU A 1234 56.06 12.49 46.14
CA LEU A 1234 55.18 13.16 47.11
C LEU A 1234 56.07 13.86 48.16
N TRP A 1235 56.32 15.17 48.00
CA TRP A 1235 57.08 15.93 48.99
C TRP A 1235 56.20 16.33 50.18
N ALA A 1236 56.40 15.71 51.35
CA ALA A 1236 55.95 16.26 52.62
C ALA A 1236 57.14 16.99 53.28
N GLY A 1237 57.32 18.27 52.95
CA GLY A 1237 58.36 19.11 53.56
C GLY A 1237 58.05 19.43 55.03
N SER A 1238 58.98 19.09 55.93
CA SER A 1238 58.99 19.54 57.32
C SER A 1238 59.38 21.02 57.40
N GLY A 1239 58.49 21.88 57.89
CA GLY A 1239 58.82 23.25 58.28
C GLY A 1239 58.29 24.35 57.37
N ALA A 1240 57.15 24.90 57.78
CA ALA A 1240 56.62 26.25 57.58
C ALA A 1240 56.88 27.04 56.27
N THR A 1241 55.73 27.48 55.75
CA THR A 1241 55.43 28.69 54.96
C THR A 1241 55.78 28.68 53.48
N ASN A 1242 54.69 28.50 52.71
CA ASN A 1242 54.46 29.10 51.40
C ASN A 1242 55.57 28.88 50.38
N GLN A 1243 55.57 27.69 49.80
CA GLN A 1243 55.51 27.59 48.34
C GLN A 1243 54.97 26.21 47.97
N TYR A 1244 53.84 26.26 47.27
CA TYR A 1244 53.03 25.15 46.79
C TYR A 1244 53.65 24.57 45.50
N PRO A 1245 53.46 23.27 45.19
CA PRO A 1245 53.22 22.79 43.84
C PRO A 1245 51.75 22.92 43.46
#